data_AF-A0A5C6F5Y8-F1
#
_entry.id   AF-A0A5C6F5Y8-F1
#
_cell.length_a   1.000
_cell.length_b   1.000
_cell.length_c   1.000
_cell.angle_alpha   90.00
_cell.angle_beta   90.00
_cell.angle_gamma   90.00
#
_symmetry.space_group_name_H-M   'P 1'
#
loop_
_entity.id
_entity.type
_entity.pdbx_description
1 polymer ?
#
loop_
_entity_poly.entity_id
_entity_poly.type
_entity_poly.pdbx_seq_one_letter_code
_entity_poly.pdbx_strand_id
1 'polypeptide(L)'
;MFKKEISTWAFLLFASLLGSATTVALSGCTPPPIPEANTSTALDDDPVDSNVTATNSNVTTAGGPSAAVDLPMALVPPKTMSTKAAVALVSTTSADTTETSAPEDVQSAGGDWPQWGGTRMRNNAPGVTGLPEEWNIGKFDRRSGEWDNSKAANIRWYANLGSQTYGNPVVSGGHVYVGTNNGAGHIKRYPSEVDLGCLLAFDEKNGEFLWQHSSEKLITGRVHDWPLQGICCAPLVEGNRLWFVTSRGEVRCLDTEGFYDGEDDGPVKDEAANVAEIMNAGPAAAAHAATLASLAEGKLSDAAKAKLAEAGEPLEGDAKVETVTADKVWKATGNFGGVDRTITMKQIGPKIMFIKSLGVDDKRDADVVWVFDMMGPTMGVSQHNMCACSVTSYGDLLFVNTSNGLDESHINLPAPDAPSFICMDKNTGEVIWTDSSPGRNILHGQWSSPAVAELGGVAQALFAGGDGILYSFAADRGKDGKPELLWKFDCNPKTTVWKLGGEGTRNNLIATPVAYDGRVYIAVGQDPEHGEGEGHLWCIDPTKRGDVSPTLAMKLEDGKRVPIEHRRVQAVEPEDGEVEVDNPNSAVVWHYSMFDSNGDDEIDFEEEMHRSIGTCAIKDDVLYVADFSGLVHCLDAKGTKDGKPIVHFTYDMLAQSWGSALITDGRVFIGDEDGDVAIFEFGPEHNEPMDEINMGSSVYSTPVAANKTIFVSTKDKLFAIGETD
;
A
#
# COMPACT_ATOMS: atom_id res chain seq x y z
N MET A 1 33.51 56.77 -5.79
CA MET A 1 34.75 55.95 -5.90
C MET A 1 34.37 54.54 -5.48
N PHE A 2 34.88 53.55 -6.19
CA PHE A 2 34.27 52.24 -6.45
C PHE A 2 34.11 51.26 -5.26
N LYS A 3 33.07 50.43 -5.41
CA LYS A 3 32.72 49.14 -4.77
C LYS A 3 33.90 48.19 -4.45
N LYS A 4 33.74 47.37 -3.39
CA LYS A 4 33.60 45.90 -3.52
C LYS A 4 33.21 45.20 -2.22
N GLU A 5 32.13 44.43 -2.31
CA GLU A 5 31.70 43.37 -1.41
C GLU A 5 32.67 42.18 -1.47
N ILE A 6 32.81 41.45 -0.35
CA ILE A 6 33.29 40.06 -0.34
C ILE A 6 32.30 39.25 0.50
N SER A 7 31.73 38.27 -0.19
CA SER A 7 30.66 37.37 0.20
C SER A 7 31.19 36.11 0.88
N THR A 8 30.32 35.55 1.69
CA THR A 8 30.34 34.40 2.63
C THR A 8 30.75 33.04 2.03
N TRP A 9 31.29 32.99 0.81
CA TRP A 9 31.71 31.75 0.13
C TRP A 9 33.07 31.19 0.54
N ALA A 10 33.84 31.88 1.38
CA ALA A 10 35.21 31.47 1.72
C ALA A 10 35.33 30.46 2.88
N PHE A 11 34.25 30.18 3.63
CA PHE A 11 34.29 29.26 4.77
C PHE A 11 33.76 27.84 4.47
N LEU A 12 33.02 27.64 3.38
CA LEU A 12 32.47 26.34 2.98
C LEU A 12 33.44 25.47 2.18
N LEU A 13 34.56 26.02 1.70
CA LEU A 13 35.54 25.30 0.87
C LEU A 13 36.72 24.69 1.65
N PHE A 14 36.78 24.84 2.97
CA PHE A 14 37.88 24.31 3.79
C PHE A 14 37.52 23.09 4.66
N ALA A 15 36.26 22.66 4.67
CA ALA A 15 35.82 21.46 5.40
C ALA A 15 35.72 20.19 4.52
N SER A 16 35.66 20.33 3.19
CA SER A 16 35.48 19.20 2.26
C SER A 16 36.77 18.53 1.78
N LEU A 17 37.95 19.03 2.17
CA LEU A 17 39.25 18.56 1.66
C LEU A 17 40.11 17.76 2.65
N LEU A 18 39.56 17.38 3.82
CA LEU A 18 40.25 16.57 4.83
C LEU A 18 39.63 15.19 5.09
N GLY A 19 38.58 14.81 4.35
CA GLY A 19 37.90 13.51 4.53
C GLY A 19 38.37 12.36 3.63
N SER A 20 39.25 12.60 2.65
CA SER A 20 39.51 11.64 1.56
C SER A 20 41.00 11.35 1.31
N ALA A 21 41.80 11.28 2.37
CA ALA A 21 43.22 10.92 2.28
C ALA A 21 43.69 9.90 3.34
N THR A 22 42.87 8.91 3.71
CA THR A 22 43.35 7.79 4.54
C THR A 22 42.68 6.45 4.25
N THR A 23 42.58 6.01 2.98
CA THR A 23 42.24 4.60 2.69
C THR A 23 42.57 4.17 1.25
N VAL A 24 43.77 4.45 0.73
CA VAL A 24 44.29 3.69 -0.44
C VAL A 24 45.77 3.39 -0.24
N ALA A 25 46.03 2.42 0.63
CA ALA A 25 47.25 1.62 0.57
C ALA A 25 46.86 0.21 1.05
N LEU A 26 46.65 -0.69 0.09
CA LEU A 26 46.63 -2.17 0.15
C LEU A 26 45.63 -2.73 -0.86
N SER A 27 45.96 -2.65 -2.15
CA SER A 27 45.36 -3.49 -3.20
C SER A 27 46.16 -3.28 -4.49
N GLY A 28 47.18 -4.11 -4.70
CA GLY A 28 47.97 -4.09 -5.92
C GLY A 28 47.23 -4.78 -7.06
N CYS A 29 46.61 -4.02 -7.96
CA CYS A 29 46.22 -4.44 -9.31
C CYS A 29 46.12 -3.20 -10.21
N THR A 30 46.94 -3.14 -11.26
CA THR A 30 46.92 -2.09 -12.29
C THR A 30 45.95 -2.48 -13.42
N PRO A 31 45.02 -1.60 -13.85
CA PRO A 31 44.17 -1.87 -15.02
C PRO A 31 44.90 -1.61 -16.36
N PRO A 32 44.50 -2.26 -17.46
CA PRO A 32 45.13 -2.13 -18.78
C PRO A 32 44.69 -0.85 -19.52
N PRO A 33 45.39 -0.42 -20.59
CA PRO A 33 45.09 0.82 -21.30
C PRO A 33 43.90 0.68 -22.26
N ILE A 34 43.11 1.75 -22.37
CA ILE A 34 41.97 1.91 -23.27
C ILE A 34 42.48 2.28 -24.68
N PRO A 35 41.96 1.69 -25.79
CA PRO A 35 42.28 2.13 -27.14
C PRO A 35 41.43 3.35 -27.56
N GLU A 36 42.08 4.36 -28.15
CA GLU A 36 41.42 5.51 -28.79
C GLU A 36 40.70 5.11 -30.09
N ALA A 37 39.50 5.66 -30.31
CA ALA A 37 38.90 5.74 -31.63
C ALA A 37 38.15 7.08 -31.82
N ASN A 38 38.39 7.66 -33.01
CA ASN A 38 38.11 9.01 -33.44
C ASN A 38 36.65 9.49 -33.39
N THR A 39 36.54 10.77 -33.09
CA THR A 39 35.41 11.69 -33.26
C THR A 39 35.03 11.94 -34.72
N SER A 40 33.73 12.01 -35.03
CA SER A 40 33.16 13.12 -35.81
C SER A 40 31.63 13.17 -35.70
N THR A 41 31.14 14.41 -35.50
CA THR A 41 29.78 14.97 -35.68
C THR A 41 28.74 14.79 -34.57
N ALA A 42 28.92 15.61 -33.51
CA ALA A 42 28.01 16.65 -33.00
C ALA A 42 26.48 16.47 -33.16
N LEU A 43 25.79 16.38 -32.02
CA LEU A 43 24.98 17.45 -31.42
C LEU A 43 24.76 17.17 -29.92
N ASP A 44 25.44 17.99 -29.11
CA ASP A 44 25.29 18.37 -27.69
C ASP A 44 23.83 18.78 -27.33
N ASP A 45 23.29 18.79 -26.10
CA ASP A 45 23.65 18.54 -24.68
C ASP A 45 22.29 18.67 -23.91
N ASP A 46 21.98 18.13 -22.72
CA ASP A 46 22.75 17.56 -21.61
C ASP A 46 21.84 16.69 -20.68
N PRO A 47 22.41 15.87 -19.78
CA PRO A 47 21.76 14.76 -19.07
C PRO A 47 21.47 15.00 -17.58
N VAL A 48 20.59 14.18 -16.99
CA VAL A 48 20.44 14.01 -15.54
C VAL A 48 21.32 12.84 -15.08
N ASP A 49 22.32 13.15 -14.25
CA ASP A 49 23.16 12.19 -13.54
C ASP A 49 22.35 11.49 -12.43
N SER A 50 22.24 10.16 -12.50
CA SER A 50 21.81 9.33 -11.38
C SER A 50 23.02 8.57 -10.83
N ASN A 51 23.59 9.10 -9.75
CA ASN A 51 24.61 8.40 -8.96
C ASN A 51 23.92 7.68 -7.80
N VAL A 52 23.70 6.37 -7.94
CA VAL A 52 23.58 5.46 -6.80
C VAL A 52 24.51 4.28 -7.00
N THR A 53 25.45 4.16 -6.07
CA THR A 53 26.45 3.09 -6.01
C THR A 53 25.81 1.88 -5.34
N ALA A 54 25.38 0.89 -6.12
CA ALA A 54 25.12 -0.47 -5.62
C ALA A 54 26.26 -1.38 -6.06
N THR A 55 27.12 -1.77 -5.12
CA THR A 55 28.21 -2.71 -5.33
C THR A 55 27.68 -4.16 -5.37
N ASN A 56 27.99 -4.82 -6.48
CA ASN A 56 28.17 -6.26 -6.70
C ASN A 56 26.97 -7.20 -6.52
N SER A 57 26.33 -7.52 -7.64
CA SER A 57 25.72 -8.83 -7.89
C SER A 57 26.16 -9.31 -9.28
N ASN A 58 27.15 -10.21 -9.32
CA ASN A 58 27.60 -10.86 -10.55
C ASN A 58 26.53 -11.83 -11.06
N VAL A 59 25.83 -11.46 -12.13
CA VAL A 59 25.14 -12.40 -13.01
C VAL A 59 25.67 -12.20 -14.43
N THR A 60 26.42 -13.18 -14.89
CA THR A 60 26.99 -13.26 -16.24
C THR A 60 25.91 -13.65 -17.24
N THR A 61 25.45 -12.72 -18.07
CA THR A 61 24.71 -13.02 -19.31
C THR A 61 25.63 -12.91 -20.51
N ALA A 62 26.00 -14.05 -21.09
CA ALA A 62 26.65 -14.11 -22.38
C ALA A 62 25.63 -13.75 -23.47
N GLY A 63 25.80 -12.58 -24.09
CA GLY A 63 25.03 -12.17 -25.26
C GLY A 63 25.51 -12.89 -26.52
N GLY A 64 24.57 -13.47 -27.26
CA GLY A 64 24.70 -13.80 -28.68
C GLY A 64 23.52 -13.17 -29.43
N PRO A 65 23.71 -12.62 -30.65
CA PRO A 65 22.66 -11.87 -31.33
C PRO A 65 21.65 -12.84 -31.94
N SER A 66 20.37 -12.73 -31.55
CA SER A 66 19.28 -13.42 -32.26
C SER A 66 18.66 -12.46 -33.26
N ALA A 67 18.87 -12.74 -34.53
CA ALA A 67 18.24 -12.09 -35.66
C ALA A 67 16.70 -12.20 -35.58
N ALA A 68 16.03 -11.11 -35.97
CA ALA A 68 14.60 -11.06 -36.18
C ALA A 68 14.17 -12.11 -37.21
N VAL A 69 13.16 -12.91 -36.86
CA VAL A 69 12.45 -13.78 -37.81
C VAL A 69 11.02 -13.26 -37.90
N ASP A 70 10.73 -12.59 -39.02
CA ASP A 70 9.38 -12.25 -39.45
C ASP A 70 8.53 -13.52 -39.59
N LEU A 71 7.38 -13.57 -38.91
CA LEU A 71 6.31 -14.51 -39.23
C LEU A 71 5.02 -13.72 -39.51
N PRO A 72 4.37 -13.93 -40.68
CA PRO A 72 3.19 -13.16 -41.05
C PRO A 72 1.96 -13.65 -40.28
N MET A 73 1.34 -12.75 -39.50
CA MET A 73 0.00 -12.95 -38.93
C MET A 73 -1.06 -12.85 -40.03
N ALA A 74 -1.60 -13.99 -40.44
CA ALA A 74 -2.85 -14.03 -41.20
C ALA A 74 -4.04 -13.88 -40.21
N LEU A 75 -4.74 -12.76 -40.31
CA LEU A 75 -6.02 -12.49 -39.66
C LEU A 75 -7.07 -13.52 -40.11
N VAL A 76 -7.52 -14.36 -39.17
CA VAL A 76 -8.75 -15.14 -39.30
C VAL A 76 -9.79 -14.53 -38.36
N PRO A 77 -10.98 -14.12 -38.84
CA PRO A 77 -12.00 -13.54 -37.98
C PRO A 77 -12.58 -14.63 -37.05
N PRO A 78 -12.90 -14.32 -35.79
CA PRO A 78 -13.41 -15.32 -34.86
C PRO A 78 -14.81 -15.75 -35.28
N LYS A 79 -14.96 -17.04 -35.56
CA LYS A 79 -16.27 -17.69 -35.58
C LYS A 79 -16.80 -17.74 -34.15
N THR A 80 -18.03 -17.30 -33.98
CA THR A 80 -18.84 -17.45 -32.78
C THR A 80 -18.86 -18.91 -32.31
N MET A 81 -18.14 -19.19 -31.23
CA MET A 81 -18.32 -20.41 -30.43
C MET A 81 -18.71 -19.99 -29.02
N SER A 82 -19.97 -20.29 -28.69
CA SER A 82 -20.46 -20.39 -27.33
C SER A 82 -19.69 -21.52 -26.62
N THR A 83 -18.90 -21.19 -25.60
CA THR A 83 -18.46 -22.15 -24.60
C THR A 83 -18.37 -21.48 -23.24
N LYS A 84 -19.36 -21.76 -22.39
CA LYS A 84 -19.23 -21.72 -20.93
C LYS A 84 -17.99 -22.55 -20.55
N ALA A 85 -16.91 -21.90 -20.13
CA ALA A 85 -15.94 -22.54 -19.26
C ALA A 85 -16.46 -22.36 -17.82
N ALA A 86 -16.78 -23.47 -17.17
CA ALA A 86 -17.31 -23.48 -15.83
C ALA A 86 -16.19 -23.12 -14.84
N VAL A 87 -16.20 -21.88 -14.35
CA VAL A 87 -15.79 -21.62 -12.97
C VAL A 87 -16.92 -22.21 -12.13
N ALA A 88 -16.63 -23.24 -11.33
CA ALA A 88 -17.60 -23.81 -10.43
C ALA A 88 -17.89 -22.79 -9.32
N LEU A 89 -18.94 -21.98 -9.53
CA LEU A 89 -19.60 -21.22 -8.48
C LEU A 89 -20.24 -22.22 -7.51
N VAL A 90 -19.53 -22.51 -6.43
CA VAL A 90 -20.13 -23.17 -5.27
C VAL A 90 -20.84 -22.08 -4.48
N SER A 91 -22.10 -21.86 -4.80
CA SER A 91 -23.03 -21.13 -3.94
C SER A 91 -23.41 -22.07 -2.79
N THR A 92 -22.76 -21.89 -1.64
CA THR A 92 -23.20 -22.43 -0.35
C THR A 92 -23.30 -21.29 0.64
N THR A 93 -24.26 -21.43 1.56
CA THR A 93 -24.64 -20.48 2.60
C THR A 93 -23.46 -20.13 3.51
N SER A 94 -22.66 -19.17 3.07
CA SER A 94 -21.87 -18.31 3.94
C SER A 94 -22.82 -17.69 4.97
N ALA A 95 -22.50 -17.71 6.26
CA ALA A 95 -23.18 -16.87 7.23
C ALA A 95 -23.15 -15.42 6.70
N ASP A 96 -24.31 -14.82 6.44
CA ASP A 96 -24.38 -13.44 5.96
C ASP A 96 -23.78 -12.54 7.04
N THR A 97 -22.57 -12.05 6.79
CA THR A 97 -21.97 -11.02 7.63
C THR A 97 -22.57 -9.69 7.19
N THR A 98 -23.47 -9.12 7.99
CA THR A 98 -23.94 -7.75 7.80
C THR A 98 -23.01 -6.79 8.52
N GLU A 99 -22.91 -5.56 8.02
CA GLU A 99 -22.19 -4.48 8.72
C GLU A 99 -22.60 -4.43 10.19
N THR A 100 -21.63 -4.61 11.08
CA THR A 100 -21.88 -4.92 12.49
C THR A 100 -22.34 -3.71 13.29
N SER A 101 -21.85 -2.51 12.96
CA SER A 101 -22.05 -1.29 13.73
C SER A 101 -22.18 -0.06 12.84
N ALA A 102 -23.01 0.92 13.24
CA ALA A 102 -23.08 2.20 12.56
C ALA A 102 -21.78 3.00 12.81
N PRO A 103 -21.35 3.89 11.88
CA PRO A 103 -20.11 4.64 12.04
C PRO A 103 -20.03 5.49 13.31
N GLU A 104 -21.14 6.11 13.72
CA GLU A 104 -21.21 6.93 14.94
C GLU A 104 -20.98 6.10 16.21
N ASP A 105 -21.44 4.85 16.24
CA ASP A 105 -21.25 3.94 17.37
C ASP A 105 -19.78 3.54 17.49
N VAL A 106 -19.14 3.18 16.36
CA VAL A 106 -17.70 2.83 16.33
C VAL A 106 -16.85 4.03 16.74
N GLN A 107 -17.13 5.21 16.17
CA GLN A 107 -16.40 6.44 16.48
C GLN A 107 -16.51 6.84 17.95
N SER A 108 -17.67 6.65 18.60
CA SER A 108 -17.88 7.09 19.98
C SER A 108 -17.54 6.05 21.05
N ALA A 109 -17.46 4.76 20.70
CA ALA A 109 -17.30 3.68 21.67
C ALA A 109 -15.94 3.65 22.37
N GLY A 110 -14.88 4.13 21.70
CA GLY A 110 -13.50 3.95 22.17
C GLY A 110 -13.06 2.48 22.26
N GLY A 111 -13.82 1.59 21.60
CA GLY A 111 -13.58 0.15 21.55
C GLY A 111 -12.79 -0.24 20.30
N ASP A 112 -13.21 -1.32 19.66
CA ASP A 112 -12.64 -1.82 18.40
C ASP A 112 -12.57 -0.76 17.29
N TRP A 113 -11.53 -0.84 16.47
CA TRP A 113 -11.26 0.01 15.32
C TRP A 113 -11.07 -0.86 14.06
N PRO A 114 -12.17 -1.34 13.45
CA PRO A 114 -12.18 -2.55 12.62
C PRO A 114 -11.76 -2.36 11.16
N GLN A 115 -11.35 -1.16 10.76
CA GLN A 115 -10.83 -0.89 9.41
C GLN A 115 -10.01 0.39 9.40
N TRP A 116 -9.37 0.71 8.28
CA TRP A 116 -8.70 2.00 8.11
C TRP A 116 -9.66 3.18 8.35
N GLY A 117 -9.29 4.08 9.28
CA GLY A 117 -10.13 5.18 9.78
C GLY A 117 -11.35 4.73 10.60
N GLY A 118 -11.38 3.48 11.08
CA GLY A 118 -12.38 2.87 11.95
C GLY A 118 -13.71 2.55 11.28
N THR A 119 -14.10 3.34 10.30
CA THR A 119 -15.39 3.23 9.60
C THR A 119 -15.21 3.46 8.11
N ARG A 120 -16.24 3.13 7.34
CA ARG A 120 -16.32 3.45 5.91
C ARG A 120 -16.17 4.95 5.57
N MET A 121 -16.29 5.86 6.56
CA MET A 121 -16.09 7.30 6.39
C MET A 121 -14.63 7.75 6.50
N ARG A 122 -13.73 6.85 6.93
CA ARG A 122 -12.26 7.01 6.93
C ARG A 122 -11.68 8.10 7.84
N ASN A 123 -12.48 8.66 8.74
CA ASN A 123 -12.05 9.68 9.70
C ASN A 123 -11.38 9.05 10.94
N ASN A 124 -10.05 9.18 11.08
CA ASN A 124 -9.26 8.56 12.15
C ASN A 124 -9.36 9.33 13.50
N ALA A 125 -10.56 9.37 14.07
CA ALA A 125 -10.87 10.10 15.29
C ALA A 125 -11.66 9.24 16.31
N PRO A 126 -11.07 8.17 16.87
CA PRO A 126 -11.77 7.28 17.78
C PRO A 126 -12.04 7.94 19.15
N GLY A 127 -13.15 7.60 19.77
CA GLY A 127 -13.56 8.07 21.10
C GLY A 127 -12.85 7.38 22.26
N VAL A 128 -11.59 6.95 22.08
CA VAL A 128 -10.81 6.33 23.16
C VAL A 128 -10.47 7.38 24.20
N THR A 129 -10.49 6.97 25.47
CA THR A 129 -10.11 7.81 26.61
C THR A 129 -9.23 7.05 27.59
N GLY A 130 -8.45 7.77 28.40
CA GLY A 130 -7.58 7.17 29.41
C GLY A 130 -6.35 6.50 28.80
N LEU A 131 -5.78 7.15 27.79
CA LEU A 131 -4.52 6.77 27.18
C LEU A 131 -3.37 7.41 27.99
N PRO A 132 -2.20 6.75 28.11
CA PRO A 132 -1.08 7.30 28.87
C PRO A 132 -0.63 8.65 28.30
N GLU A 133 -0.27 9.60 29.17
CA GLU A 133 0.22 10.93 28.77
C GLU A 133 1.63 10.86 28.15
N GLU A 134 2.49 9.99 28.69
CA GLU A 134 3.86 9.77 28.24
C GLU A 134 4.12 8.26 28.13
N TRP A 135 5.06 7.83 27.27
CA TRP A 135 5.57 6.46 27.26
C TRP A 135 7.05 6.42 26.93
N ASN A 136 7.68 5.27 27.18
CA ASN A 136 9.06 5.03 26.81
C ASN A 136 9.20 3.62 26.28
N ILE A 137 9.70 3.46 25.05
CA ILE A 137 9.86 2.14 24.43
C ILE A 137 11.08 1.38 24.96
N GLY A 138 11.87 1.94 25.88
CA GLY A 138 13.15 1.38 26.29
C GLY A 138 14.20 1.51 25.19
N LYS A 139 15.08 0.52 25.06
CA LYS A 139 16.09 0.48 23.99
C LYS A 139 16.16 -0.90 23.36
N PHE A 140 16.45 -0.94 22.07
CA PHE A 140 16.72 -2.16 21.34
C PHE A 140 18.18 -2.20 20.91
N ASP A 141 18.87 -3.31 21.15
CA ASP A 141 20.20 -3.52 20.58
C ASP A 141 20.08 -3.64 19.06
N ARG A 142 20.77 -2.78 18.31
CA ARG A 142 20.67 -2.71 16.85
C ARG A 142 21.15 -3.98 16.13
N ARG A 143 21.90 -4.86 16.81
CA ARG A 143 22.48 -6.07 16.23
C ARG A 143 21.73 -7.33 16.64
N SER A 144 21.41 -7.48 17.92
CA SER A 144 20.71 -8.66 18.43
C SER A 144 19.19 -8.51 18.43
N GLY A 145 18.68 -7.28 18.40
CA GLY A 145 17.25 -7.00 18.59
C GLY A 145 16.77 -7.17 20.03
N GLU A 146 17.68 -7.44 20.98
CA GLU A 146 17.34 -7.60 22.39
C GLU A 146 16.79 -6.30 22.98
N TRP A 147 15.69 -6.42 23.72
CA TRP A 147 15.01 -5.30 24.35
C TRP A 147 15.53 -5.05 25.77
N ASP A 148 16.14 -3.89 25.97
CA ASP A 148 16.41 -3.33 27.30
C ASP A 148 15.18 -2.53 27.75
N ASN A 149 14.34 -3.20 28.54
CA ASN A 149 13.13 -2.64 29.11
C ASN A 149 13.36 -1.93 30.45
N SER A 150 14.60 -1.74 30.91
CA SER A 150 14.89 -1.13 32.22
C SER A 150 14.35 0.30 32.37
N LYS A 151 14.08 0.98 31.26
CA LYS A 151 13.46 2.31 31.18
C LYS A 151 12.12 2.32 30.47
N ALA A 152 11.62 1.16 30.03
CA ALA A 152 10.35 1.11 29.34
C ALA A 152 9.22 1.51 30.30
N ALA A 153 8.27 2.27 29.80
CA ALA A 153 7.12 2.77 30.55
C ALA A 153 5.89 2.81 29.64
N ASN A 154 4.73 2.39 30.17
CA ASN A 154 3.45 2.36 29.46
C ASN A 154 3.47 1.58 28.13
N ILE A 155 4.31 0.54 28.06
CA ILE A 155 4.32 -0.43 26.98
C ILE A 155 3.68 -1.72 27.49
N ARG A 156 2.51 -2.07 26.96
CA ARG A 156 1.83 -3.34 27.30
C ARG A 156 2.58 -4.52 26.70
N TRP A 157 2.91 -4.40 25.41
CA TRP A 157 3.70 -5.37 24.67
C TRP A 157 4.24 -4.73 23.39
N TYR A 158 5.20 -5.42 22.77
CA TYR A 158 5.57 -5.18 21.37
C TYR A 158 5.66 -6.51 20.64
N ALA A 159 5.46 -6.49 19.33
CA ALA A 159 5.64 -7.63 18.44
C ALA A 159 6.57 -7.25 17.29
N ASN A 160 7.38 -8.20 16.83
CA ASN A 160 8.21 -7.99 15.63
C ASN A 160 7.34 -8.10 14.37
N LEU A 161 7.52 -7.16 13.46
CA LEU A 161 6.92 -7.16 12.13
C LEU A 161 7.97 -7.55 11.09
N GLY A 162 7.66 -7.31 9.82
CA GLY A 162 8.62 -7.41 8.74
C GLY A 162 9.80 -6.45 8.88
N SER A 163 10.64 -6.38 7.84
CA SER A 163 11.68 -5.36 7.71
C SER A 163 11.17 -4.06 7.10
N GLN A 164 9.95 -4.03 6.54
CA GLN A 164 9.27 -2.85 5.99
C GLN A 164 7.77 -2.97 6.24
N THR A 165 7.16 -1.94 6.82
CA THR A 165 5.74 -1.91 7.19
C THR A 165 5.13 -0.56 6.82
N TYR A 166 4.08 -0.60 6.00
CA TYR A 166 3.26 0.56 5.63
C TYR A 166 1.76 0.31 5.88
N GLY A 167 1.36 -0.92 6.20
CA GLY A 167 -0.02 -1.25 6.55
C GLY A 167 -0.38 -0.66 7.92
N ASN A 168 -1.53 0.00 7.99
CA ASN A 168 -2.04 0.54 9.24
C ASN A 168 -2.60 -0.59 10.12
N PRO A 169 -2.36 -0.57 11.44
CA PRO A 169 -2.94 -1.54 12.36
C PRO A 169 -4.47 -1.44 12.41
N VAL A 170 -5.14 -2.60 12.53
CA VAL A 170 -6.59 -2.72 12.68
C VAL A 170 -6.87 -3.57 13.92
N VAL A 171 -7.75 -3.09 14.80
CA VAL A 171 -8.03 -3.73 16.09
C VAL A 171 -9.50 -4.14 16.11
N SER A 172 -9.79 -5.43 16.29
CA SER A 172 -11.17 -5.91 16.31
C SER A 172 -11.26 -7.28 16.99
N GLY A 173 -12.27 -7.48 17.83
CA GLY A 173 -12.58 -8.79 18.40
C GLY A 173 -11.44 -9.42 19.20
N GLY A 174 -10.63 -8.62 19.92
CA GLY A 174 -9.48 -9.12 20.67
C GLY A 174 -8.24 -9.42 19.83
N HIS A 175 -8.24 -9.02 18.56
CA HIS A 175 -7.14 -9.23 17.62
C HIS A 175 -6.59 -7.90 17.11
N VAL A 176 -5.29 -7.89 16.78
CA VAL A 176 -4.62 -6.80 16.06
C VAL A 176 -4.05 -7.33 14.77
N TYR A 177 -4.45 -6.72 13.65
CA TYR A 177 -4.03 -7.09 12.31
C TYR A 177 -3.11 -6.04 11.70
N VAL A 178 -2.00 -6.45 11.10
CA VAL A 178 -1.04 -5.54 10.45
C VAL A 178 -0.50 -6.14 9.16
N GLY A 179 -0.61 -5.38 8.06
CA GLY A 179 0.05 -5.68 6.79
C GLY A 179 1.53 -5.30 6.82
N THR A 180 2.41 -6.22 6.46
CA THR A 180 3.87 -6.03 6.47
C THR A 180 4.55 -7.00 5.49
N ASN A 181 5.88 -7.05 5.46
CA ASN A 181 6.64 -8.09 4.77
C ASN A 181 7.07 -9.21 5.76
N ASN A 182 7.85 -10.20 5.32
CA ASN A 182 8.21 -11.37 6.14
C ASN A 182 9.50 -11.25 6.99
N GLY A 183 10.05 -10.05 7.19
CA GLY A 183 11.33 -9.88 7.91
C GLY A 183 11.43 -10.53 9.30
N ALA A 184 10.33 -10.69 10.05
CA ALA A 184 10.31 -11.43 11.32
C ALA A 184 10.37 -12.96 11.18
N GLY A 185 9.93 -13.52 10.04
CA GLY A 185 9.90 -14.96 9.81
C GLY A 185 9.05 -15.74 10.83
N HIS A 186 7.81 -15.31 11.10
CA HIS A 186 6.92 -15.92 12.11
C HIS A 186 6.57 -17.40 11.84
N ILE A 187 6.60 -17.80 10.56
CA ILE A 187 6.35 -19.17 10.12
C ILE A 187 7.66 -19.84 9.69
N LYS A 188 7.99 -21.00 10.27
CA LYS A 188 9.26 -21.72 10.01
C LYS A 188 9.56 -22.03 8.54
N ARG A 189 8.53 -22.33 7.74
CA ARG A 189 8.69 -22.61 6.30
C ARG A 189 9.03 -21.35 5.48
N TYR A 190 8.80 -20.18 6.06
CA TYR A 190 9.12 -18.87 5.50
C TYR A 190 10.07 -18.13 6.46
N PRO A 191 11.34 -18.54 6.54
CA PRO A 191 12.33 -17.83 7.33
C PRO A 191 12.52 -16.39 6.79
N SER A 192 13.13 -15.53 7.60
CA SER A 192 13.23 -14.07 7.36
C SER A 192 13.84 -13.66 6.01
N GLU A 193 14.65 -14.52 5.41
CA GLU A 193 15.27 -14.32 4.09
C GLU A 193 14.33 -14.57 2.90
N VAL A 194 13.16 -15.18 3.15
CA VAL A 194 12.13 -15.35 2.13
C VAL A 194 11.25 -14.10 2.11
N ASP A 195 11.32 -13.38 0.99
CA ASP A 195 10.52 -12.19 0.74
C ASP A 195 9.06 -12.56 0.42
N LEU A 196 8.11 -11.96 1.15
CA LEU A 196 6.67 -12.16 1.02
C LEU A 196 5.93 -10.87 1.39
N GLY A 197 4.69 -10.74 0.91
CA GLY A 197 3.68 -9.92 1.56
C GLY A 197 2.99 -10.71 2.67
N CYS A 198 2.86 -10.14 3.87
CA CYS A 198 2.24 -10.79 5.02
C CYS A 198 1.10 -9.94 5.61
N LEU A 199 -0.01 -10.58 5.97
CA LEU A 199 -0.96 -10.02 6.93
C LEU A 199 -0.80 -10.83 8.22
N LEU A 200 -0.41 -10.16 9.29
CA LEU A 200 -0.17 -10.77 10.59
C LEU A 200 -1.37 -10.53 11.51
N ALA A 201 -1.70 -11.53 12.33
CA ALA A 201 -2.67 -11.43 13.41
C ALA A 201 -1.99 -11.68 14.77
N PHE A 202 -2.26 -10.78 15.72
CA PHE A 202 -1.77 -10.87 17.09
C PHE A 202 -2.93 -10.82 18.08
N ASP A 203 -2.78 -11.49 19.22
CA ASP A 203 -3.69 -11.30 20.36
C ASP A 203 -3.52 -9.88 20.90
N GLU A 204 -4.62 -9.15 21.04
CA GLU A 204 -4.62 -7.74 21.44
C GLU A 204 -4.11 -7.53 22.87
N LYS A 205 -4.35 -8.50 23.75
CA LYS A 205 -4.05 -8.36 25.17
C LYS A 205 -2.55 -8.51 25.43
N ASN A 206 -1.88 -9.43 24.73
CA ASN A 206 -0.50 -9.79 25.06
C ASN A 206 0.49 -9.74 23.88
N GLY A 207 0.02 -9.46 22.66
CA GLY A 207 0.86 -9.40 21.46
C GLY A 207 1.35 -10.75 20.94
N GLU A 208 0.75 -11.85 21.40
CA GLU A 208 1.10 -13.20 20.95
C GLU A 208 0.75 -13.34 19.46
N PHE A 209 1.71 -13.80 18.67
CA PHE A 209 1.48 -14.13 17.26
C PHE A 209 0.52 -15.30 17.14
N LEU A 210 -0.59 -15.09 16.42
CA LEU A 210 -1.63 -16.09 16.23
C LEU A 210 -1.43 -16.80 14.88
N TRP A 211 -1.62 -16.07 13.79
CA TRP A 211 -1.53 -16.59 12.43
C TRP A 211 -1.02 -15.53 11.43
N GLN A 212 -0.58 -15.99 10.28
CA GLN A 212 -0.12 -15.16 9.16
C GLN A 212 -0.72 -15.64 7.83
N HIS A 213 -1.27 -14.71 7.07
CA HIS A 213 -1.45 -14.91 5.63
C HIS A 213 -0.14 -14.63 4.90
N SER A 214 0.26 -15.50 3.97
CA SER A 214 1.54 -15.40 3.25
C SER A 214 1.32 -15.29 1.73
N SER A 215 1.64 -14.14 1.17
CA SER A 215 1.63 -13.87 -0.27
C SER A 215 3.05 -13.97 -0.84
N GLU A 216 3.32 -15.06 -1.53
CA GLU A 216 4.59 -15.24 -2.23
C GLU A 216 4.74 -14.23 -3.36
N LYS A 217 5.99 -13.79 -3.60
CA LYS A 217 6.27 -12.80 -4.63
C LYS A 217 5.89 -13.26 -6.03
N LEU A 218 5.35 -12.35 -6.84
CA LEU A 218 5.07 -12.61 -8.25
C LEU A 218 6.37 -12.85 -9.03
N ILE A 219 6.34 -13.80 -9.97
CA ILE A 219 7.52 -14.11 -10.83
C ILE A 219 7.89 -12.94 -11.75
N THR A 220 6.95 -12.02 -11.99
CA THR A 220 7.18 -10.78 -12.74
C THR A 220 8.02 -9.77 -11.96
N GLY A 221 8.22 -9.99 -10.65
CA GLY A 221 9.04 -9.14 -9.80
C GLY A 221 8.58 -7.68 -9.82
N ARG A 222 9.56 -6.76 -9.91
CA ARG A 222 9.41 -5.30 -9.80
C ARG A 222 8.32 -4.70 -10.67
N VAL A 223 7.95 -5.34 -11.78
CA VAL A 223 6.86 -4.88 -12.66
C VAL A 223 5.53 -4.78 -11.92
N HIS A 224 5.24 -5.70 -10.99
CA HIS A 224 3.95 -5.75 -10.29
C HIS A 224 4.09 -5.88 -8.78
N ASP A 225 5.20 -6.40 -8.27
CA ASP A 225 5.38 -6.79 -6.88
C ASP A 225 6.81 -6.48 -6.44
N TRP A 226 6.94 -5.35 -5.76
CA TRP A 226 8.23 -4.77 -5.46
C TRP A 226 8.99 -5.55 -4.37
N PRO A 227 10.32 -5.75 -4.51
CA PRO A 227 11.12 -6.48 -3.53
C PRO A 227 11.05 -5.85 -2.14
N LEU A 228 10.99 -6.70 -1.12
CA LEU A 228 10.89 -6.34 0.31
C LEU A 228 9.63 -5.54 0.68
N GLN A 229 8.73 -5.32 -0.27
CA GLN A 229 7.51 -4.59 0.02
C GLN A 229 6.43 -5.55 0.51
N GLY A 230 5.76 -5.18 1.60
CA GLY A 230 4.75 -6.01 2.25
C GLY A 230 3.35 -5.89 1.65
N ILE A 231 2.37 -6.41 2.39
CA ILE A 231 0.98 -5.99 2.22
C ILE A 231 0.83 -4.60 2.86
N CYS A 232 0.40 -3.60 2.08
CA CYS A 232 0.19 -2.23 2.57
C CYS A 232 -1.27 -1.92 2.91
N CYS A 233 -2.16 -2.88 2.68
CA CYS A 233 -3.58 -2.80 2.98
C CYS A 233 -3.83 -2.97 4.49
N ALA A 234 -4.68 -2.13 5.06
CA ALA A 234 -5.34 -2.37 6.34
C ALA A 234 -6.65 -3.15 6.09
N PRO A 235 -6.86 -4.31 6.74
CA PRO A 235 -8.06 -5.12 6.50
C PRO A 235 -9.33 -4.42 6.99
N LEU A 236 -10.47 -4.81 6.43
CA LEU A 236 -11.80 -4.59 7.00
C LEU A 236 -12.16 -5.83 7.83
N VAL A 237 -12.61 -5.66 9.07
CA VAL A 237 -13.07 -6.75 9.94
C VAL A 237 -14.54 -6.56 10.29
N GLU A 238 -15.35 -7.60 10.12
CA GLU A 238 -16.74 -7.61 10.59
C GLU A 238 -17.12 -8.99 11.13
N GLY A 239 -17.41 -9.07 12.43
CA GLY A 239 -17.67 -10.35 13.09
C GLY A 239 -16.45 -11.25 13.00
N ASN A 240 -16.64 -12.48 12.52
CA ASN A 240 -15.57 -13.48 12.41
C ASN A 240 -14.88 -13.47 11.03
N ARG A 241 -15.05 -12.40 10.26
CA ARG A 241 -14.48 -12.30 8.91
C ARG A 241 -13.68 -11.04 8.75
N LEU A 242 -12.68 -11.14 7.89
CA LEU A 242 -11.93 -9.99 7.43
C LEU A 242 -11.67 -10.03 5.93
N TRP A 243 -11.58 -8.85 5.33
CA TRP A 243 -11.35 -8.66 3.90
C TRP A 243 -10.17 -7.74 3.66
N PHE A 244 -9.33 -8.08 2.70
CA PHE A 244 -8.15 -7.29 2.36
C PHE A 244 -7.68 -7.59 0.93
N VAL A 245 -6.76 -6.78 0.43
CA VAL A 245 -6.07 -7.04 -0.85
C VAL A 245 -4.62 -7.45 -0.59
N THR A 246 -4.20 -8.52 -1.25
CA THR A 246 -2.82 -9.04 -1.14
C THR A 246 -1.84 -8.25 -2.02
N SER A 247 -0.55 -8.46 -1.81
CA SER A 247 0.49 -7.94 -2.70
C SER A 247 0.44 -8.52 -4.11
N ARG A 248 -0.38 -9.56 -4.35
CA ARG A 248 -0.53 -10.27 -5.63
C ARG A 248 -1.75 -9.83 -6.44
N GLY A 249 -2.48 -8.81 -5.99
CA GLY A 249 -3.70 -8.35 -6.66
C GLY A 249 -4.89 -9.27 -6.44
N GLU A 250 -4.91 -9.97 -5.30
CA GLU A 250 -6.02 -10.85 -4.92
C GLU A 250 -6.85 -10.18 -3.81
N VAL A 251 -8.17 -10.14 -3.98
CA VAL A 251 -9.11 -9.82 -2.89
C VAL A 251 -9.38 -11.12 -2.14
N ARG A 252 -9.20 -11.11 -0.82
CA ARG A 252 -9.39 -12.30 0.02
C ARG A 252 -10.33 -12.00 1.17
N CYS A 253 -11.14 -13.00 1.52
CA CYS A 253 -11.84 -13.08 2.79
C CYS A 253 -11.19 -14.17 3.64
N LEU A 254 -10.83 -13.84 4.88
CA LEU A 254 -10.26 -14.76 5.85
C LEU A 254 -11.18 -14.92 7.05
N ASP A 255 -11.06 -16.05 7.76
CA ASP A 255 -11.56 -16.17 9.12
C ASP A 255 -10.64 -15.41 10.09
N THR A 256 -11.22 -14.66 11.02
CA THR A 256 -10.47 -13.92 12.05
C THR A 256 -9.73 -14.84 13.03
N GLU A 257 -10.26 -16.02 13.30
CA GLU A 257 -9.66 -17.04 14.18
C GLU A 257 -8.58 -17.85 13.45
N GLY A 258 -8.42 -17.69 12.13
CA GLY A 258 -7.65 -18.61 11.31
C GLY A 258 -8.16 -20.03 11.55
N PHE A 259 -7.27 -21.01 11.67
CA PHE A 259 -7.69 -22.38 12.00
C PHE A 259 -7.94 -22.62 13.50
N TYR A 260 -7.86 -21.64 14.41
CA TYR A 260 -7.88 -21.91 15.87
C TYR A 260 -9.20 -22.45 16.42
N ASP A 261 -10.31 -22.20 15.74
CA ASP A 261 -11.63 -22.74 16.10
C ASP A 261 -11.79 -24.24 15.74
N GLY A 262 -10.88 -24.79 14.94
CA GLY A 262 -10.89 -26.18 14.52
C GLY A 262 -11.75 -26.45 13.29
N GLU A 263 -12.18 -25.40 12.59
CA GLU A 263 -12.86 -25.47 11.30
C GLU A 263 -11.91 -25.01 10.18
N ASP A 264 -12.23 -25.40 8.95
CA ASP A 264 -11.62 -24.87 7.73
C ASP A 264 -12.81 -24.22 7.02
N ASP A 265 -12.81 -22.89 6.96
CA ASP A 265 -14.00 -22.09 6.72
C ASP A 265 -14.25 -21.81 5.24
N GLY A 266 -15.52 -21.68 4.88
CA GLY A 266 -15.91 -21.33 3.51
C GLY A 266 -15.62 -22.38 2.43
N PRO A 267 -15.77 -21.99 1.14
CA PRO A 267 -15.62 -22.90 0.00
C PRO A 267 -14.17 -23.22 -0.41
N VAL A 268 -13.20 -22.40 -0.05
CA VAL A 268 -11.79 -22.71 -0.31
C VAL A 268 -11.36 -23.77 0.70
N LYS A 269 -10.77 -24.85 0.20
CA LYS A 269 -10.35 -26.03 0.97
C LYS A 269 -9.02 -26.52 0.42
N ASP A 270 -8.23 -27.15 1.28
CA ASP A 270 -6.94 -27.75 0.92
C ASP A 270 -5.96 -26.75 0.26
N GLU A 271 -5.96 -25.47 0.70
CA GLU A 271 -5.16 -24.42 0.09
C GLU A 271 -3.68 -24.83 0.02
N ALA A 272 -3.08 -24.69 -1.16
CA ALA A 272 -1.71 -25.12 -1.38
C ALA A 272 -0.71 -24.13 -0.78
N ALA A 273 0.15 -24.60 0.11
CA ALA A 273 1.25 -23.83 0.68
C ALA A 273 2.60 -24.45 0.33
N ASN A 274 3.56 -23.63 -0.11
CA ASN A 274 4.93 -24.09 -0.26
C ASN A 274 5.55 -24.30 1.11
N VAL A 275 6.30 -25.39 1.24
CA VAL A 275 6.96 -25.82 2.47
C VAL A 275 8.47 -25.65 2.36
N ALA A 276 9.05 -26.12 1.26
CA ALA A 276 10.48 -26.08 1.04
C ALA A 276 10.80 -26.16 -0.46
N GLU A 277 12.04 -25.82 -0.80
CA GLU A 277 12.58 -26.08 -2.13
C GLU A 277 14.01 -26.60 -2.08
N ILE A 278 14.38 -27.36 -3.10
CA ILE A 278 15.76 -27.76 -3.37
C ILE A 278 16.12 -27.26 -4.76
N MET A 279 17.09 -26.35 -4.83
CA MET A 279 17.59 -25.77 -6.08
C MET A 279 18.67 -26.65 -6.72
N ASN A 280 18.61 -26.80 -8.03
CA ASN A 280 19.69 -27.35 -8.86
C ASN A 280 20.76 -26.29 -9.14
N ALA A 281 21.34 -25.74 -8.07
CA ALA A 281 22.35 -24.70 -8.17
C ALA A 281 23.32 -24.76 -6.99
N GLY A 282 24.59 -24.42 -7.25
CA GLY A 282 25.62 -24.32 -6.21
C GLY A 282 25.74 -25.60 -5.36
N PRO A 283 25.92 -25.46 -4.03
CA PRO A 283 26.02 -26.60 -3.11
C PRO A 283 24.78 -27.51 -3.07
N ALA A 284 23.60 -27.01 -3.45
CA ALA A 284 22.34 -27.76 -3.41
C ALA A 284 22.15 -28.70 -4.63
N ALA A 285 22.94 -28.56 -5.70
CA ALA A 285 22.78 -29.36 -6.92
C ALA A 285 22.91 -30.88 -6.67
N ALA A 286 23.81 -31.30 -5.77
CA ALA A 286 23.95 -32.71 -5.40
C ALA A 286 22.71 -33.23 -4.64
N ALA A 287 22.17 -32.42 -3.72
CA ALA A 287 20.94 -32.73 -3.00
C ALA A 287 19.74 -32.82 -3.94
N HIS A 288 19.66 -31.93 -4.94
CA HIS A 288 18.63 -31.96 -5.97
C HIS A 288 18.68 -33.28 -6.76
N ALA A 289 19.84 -33.63 -7.30
CA ALA A 289 20.01 -34.86 -8.08
C ALA A 289 19.70 -36.12 -7.26
N ALA A 290 20.19 -36.19 -6.01
CA ALA A 290 19.90 -37.31 -5.11
C ALA A 290 18.41 -37.42 -4.78
N THR A 291 17.73 -36.29 -4.65
CA THR A 291 16.28 -36.25 -4.40
C THR A 291 15.51 -36.79 -5.60
N LEU A 292 15.76 -36.31 -6.82
CA LEU A 292 15.11 -36.86 -8.02
C LEU A 292 15.29 -38.37 -8.17
N ALA A 293 16.51 -38.87 -7.95
CA ALA A 293 16.79 -40.30 -8.02
C ALA A 293 15.98 -41.10 -6.97
N SER A 294 15.91 -40.60 -5.74
CA SER A 294 15.14 -41.24 -4.66
C SER A 294 13.63 -41.23 -4.97
N LEU A 295 13.11 -40.13 -5.51
CA LEU A 295 11.70 -40.01 -5.89
C LEU A 295 11.32 -40.98 -7.01
N ALA A 296 12.20 -41.18 -8.00
CA ALA A 296 12.00 -42.19 -9.05
C ALA A 296 11.93 -43.62 -8.48
N GLU A 297 12.58 -43.89 -7.34
CA GLU A 297 12.50 -45.16 -6.61
C GLU A 297 11.33 -45.24 -5.62
N GLY A 298 10.47 -44.22 -5.54
CA GLY A 298 9.38 -44.18 -4.56
C GLY A 298 9.86 -43.97 -3.12
N LYS A 299 10.91 -43.17 -2.92
CA LYS A 299 11.46 -42.85 -1.59
C LYS A 299 11.74 -41.36 -1.44
N LEU A 300 11.77 -40.88 -0.20
CA LEU A 300 12.32 -39.56 0.13
C LEU A 300 13.83 -39.67 0.40
N SER A 301 14.62 -38.77 -0.20
CA SER A 301 16.04 -38.63 0.09
C SER A 301 16.27 -38.04 1.48
N ASP A 302 17.47 -38.22 2.04
CA ASP A 302 17.82 -37.57 3.31
C ASP A 302 17.82 -36.04 3.20
N ALA A 303 18.19 -35.50 2.04
CA ALA A 303 18.13 -34.07 1.78
C ALA A 303 16.68 -33.53 1.78
N ALA A 304 15.73 -34.27 1.19
CA ALA A 304 14.32 -33.92 1.22
C ALA A 304 13.78 -33.95 2.66
N LYS A 305 14.10 -34.99 3.43
CA LYS A 305 13.70 -35.10 4.84
C LYS A 305 14.28 -33.96 5.69
N ALA A 306 15.55 -33.61 5.49
CA ALA A 306 16.20 -32.50 6.18
C ALA A 306 15.51 -31.17 5.86
N LYS A 307 15.23 -30.90 4.58
CA LYS A 307 14.54 -29.66 4.15
C LYS A 307 13.12 -29.54 4.69
N LEU A 308 12.37 -30.64 4.70
CA LEU A 308 11.03 -30.67 5.31
C LEU A 308 11.13 -30.44 6.83
N ALA A 309 12.09 -31.06 7.52
CA ALA A 309 12.30 -30.85 8.95
C ALA A 309 12.68 -29.40 9.30
N GLU A 310 13.56 -28.76 8.50
CA GLU A 310 13.91 -27.33 8.64
C GLU A 310 12.67 -26.44 8.50
N ALA A 311 11.76 -26.77 7.59
CA ALA A 311 10.50 -26.06 7.37
C ALA A 311 9.40 -26.35 8.41
N GLY A 312 9.69 -27.19 9.43
CA GLY A 312 8.73 -27.56 10.47
C GLY A 312 7.86 -28.78 10.14
N GLU A 313 8.20 -29.54 9.10
CA GLU A 313 7.49 -30.73 8.64
C GLU A 313 8.39 -32.00 8.73
N PRO A 314 9.00 -32.33 9.89
CA PRO A 314 9.81 -33.54 10.01
C PRO A 314 8.95 -34.78 9.75
N LEU A 315 9.50 -35.73 9.00
CA LEU A 315 8.84 -37.02 8.77
C LEU A 315 9.03 -37.93 9.99
N GLU A 316 7.92 -38.37 10.58
CA GLU A 316 7.90 -39.42 11.60
C GLU A 316 7.57 -40.78 10.98
N GLY A 317 8.49 -41.74 11.10
CA GLY A 317 8.34 -43.07 10.49
C GLY A 317 8.66 -43.09 8.99
N ASP A 318 7.86 -43.85 8.24
CA ASP A 318 8.02 -44.02 6.79
C ASP A 318 6.96 -43.25 6.00
N ALA A 319 7.35 -42.66 4.88
CA ALA A 319 6.43 -42.06 3.92
C ALA A 319 6.22 -42.96 2.71
N LYS A 320 4.96 -43.13 2.29
CA LYS A 320 4.62 -43.77 1.02
C LYS A 320 4.75 -42.74 -0.10
N VAL A 321 5.70 -42.93 -1.01
CA VAL A 321 5.89 -42.04 -2.17
C VAL A 321 5.32 -42.67 -3.43
N GLU A 322 4.44 -41.93 -4.11
CA GLU A 322 3.79 -42.31 -5.35
C GLU A 322 4.14 -41.32 -6.46
N THR A 323 4.52 -41.85 -7.63
CA THR A 323 4.72 -41.05 -8.83
C THR A 323 3.37 -40.70 -9.44
N VAL A 324 3.04 -39.41 -9.51
CA VAL A 324 1.83 -38.89 -10.19
C VAL A 324 2.14 -38.62 -11.66
N THR A 325 3.30 -38.03 -11.95
CA THR A 325 3.81 -37.81 -13.30
C THR A 325 5.31 -38.08 -13.29
N ALA A 326 5.75 -39.04 -14.11
CA ALA A 326 7.15 -39.44 -14.18
C ALA A 326 8.06 -38.22 -14.35
N ASP A 327 9.12 -38.18 -13.54
CA ASP A 327 10.15 -37.13 -13.51
C ASP A 327 9.64 -35.70 -13.24
N LYS A 328 8.38 -35.53 -12.85
CA LYS A 328 7.76 -34.22 -12.65
C LYS A 328 7.00 -34.05 -11.35
N VAL A 329 6.15 -35.01 -10.98
CA VAL A 329 5.24 -34.85 -9.84
C VAL A 329 5.16 -36.13 -9.03
N TRP A 330 5.35 -36.01 -7.72
CA TRP A 330 5.25 -37.09 -6.74
C TRP A 330 4.39 -36.66 -5.56
N LYS A 331 3.82 -37.64 -4.86
CA LYS A 331 3.11 -37.45 -3.60
C LYS A 331 3.73 -38.34 -2.54
N ALA A 332 4.14 -37.75 -1.41
CA ALA A 332 4.58 -38.49 -0.24
C ALA A 332 3.49 -38.39 0.83
N THR A 333 2.93 -39.53 1.25
CA THR A 333 1.93 -39.58 2.33
C THR A 333 2.55 -40.24 3.56
N GLY A 334 2.43 -39.58 4.70
CA GLY A 334 3.00 -40.01 5.97
C GLY A 334 2.69 -39.00 7.07
N ASN A 335 3.29 -39.21 8.25
CA ASN A 335 3.19 -38.26 9.34
C ASN A 335 4.27 -37.18 9.19
N PHE A 336 3.88 -35.97 8.82
CA PHE A 336 4.76 -34.82 8.67
C PHE A 336 4.38 -33.77 9.71
N GLY A 337 5.35 -33.35 10.53
CA GLY A 337 5.11 -32.35 11.58
C GLY A 337 4.09 -32.79 12.64
N GLY A 338 3.90 -34.10 12.85
CA GLY A 338 2.91 -34.65 13.76
C GLY A 338 1.54 -34.90 13.11
N VAL A 339 1.35 -34.56 11.84
CA VAL A 339 0.07 -34.66 11.13
C VAL A 339 0.16 -35.68 10.01
N ASP A 340 -0.84 -36.55 9.90
CA ASP A 340 -0.95 -37.46 8.76
C ASP A 340 -1.40 -36.68 7.52
N ARG A 341 -0.48 -36.40 6.60
CA ARG A 341 -0.74 -35.58 5.40
C ARG A 341 0.02 -36.03 4.17
N THR A 342 -0.32 -35.42 3.04
CA THR A 342 0.38 -35.60 1.77
C THR A 342 1.19 -34.37 1.43
N ILE A 343 2.50 -34.54 1.22
CA ILE A 343 3.38 -33.55 0.60
C ILE A 343 3.47 -33.86 -0.90
N THR A 344 3.12 -32.89 -1.72
CA THR A 344 3.30 -32.96 -3.17
C THR A 344 4.65 -32.37 -3.54
N MET A 345 5.48 -33.12 -4.27
CA MET A 345 6.73 -32.62 -4.82
C MET A 345 6.63 -32.39 -6.32
N LYS A 346 7.07 -31.22 -6.79
CA LYS A 346 7.05 -30.84 -8.21
C LYS A 346 8.42 -30.39 -8.68
N GLN A 347 8.92 -30.99 -9.77
CA GLN A 347 10.06 -30.45 -10.51
C GLN A 347 9.57 -29.27 -11.36
N ILE A 348 10.00 -28.05 -11.02
CA ILE A 348 9.65 -26.81 -11.72
C ILE A 348 10.95 -26.09 -12.09
N GLY A 349 11.28 -26.07 -13.38
CA GLY A 349 12.52 -25.48 -13.87
C GLY A 349 13.74 -26.06 -13.12
N PRO A 350 14.58 -25.24 -12.47
CA PRO A 350 15.76 -25.70 -11.76
C PRO A 350 15.47 -26.19 -10.33
N LYS A 351 14.21 -26.34 -9.89
CA LYS A 351 13.92 -26.67 -8.49
C LYS A 351 12.93 -27.81 -8.28
N ILE A 352 13.08 -28.51 -7.16
CA ILE A 352 12.07 -29.40 -6.60
C ILE A 352 11.34 -28.62 -5.51
N MET A 353 10.05 -28.36 -5.72
CA MET A 353 9.17 -27.68 -4.77
C MET A 353 8.39 -28.69 -3.94
N PHE A 354 8.28 -28.47 -2.64
CA PHE A 354 7.50 -29.28 -1.70
C PHE A 354 6.28 -28.47 -1.27
N ILE A 355 5.09 -29.03 -1.44
CA ILE A 355 3.80 -28.33 -1.29
C ILE A 355 2.91 -29.17 -0.38
N LYS A 356 2.32 -28.54 0.64
CA LYS A 356 1.24 -29.13 1.45
C LYS A 356 -0.09 -28.49 1.12
N SER A 357 -1.16 -29.15 1.53
CA SER A 357 -2.47 -28.52 1.67
C SER A 357 -2.63 -28.09 3.12
N LEU A 358 -3.05 -26.85 3.33
CA LEU A 358 -3.39 -26.31 4.64
C LEU A 358 -4.71 -26.91 5.14
N GLY A 359 -4.85 -26.97 6.45
CA GLY A 359 -6.10 -27.31 7.13
C GLY A 359 -6.00 -27.09 8.63
N VAL A 360 -6.95 -27.64 9.37
CA VAL A 360 -7.17 -27.35 10.81
C VAL A 360 -5.98 -27.56 11.76
N ASP A 361 -4.95 -28.31 11.35
CA ASP A 361 -3.73 -28.52 12.13
C ASP A 361 -2.69 -27.40 11.92
N ASP A 362 -2.83 -26.58 10.88
CA ASP A 362 -1.90 -25.53 10.48
C ASP A 362 -2.26 -24.18 11.15
N LYS A 363 -2.42 -24.18 12.47
CA LYS A 363 -2.93 -23.04 13.28
C LYS A 363 -2.23 -21.69 13.06
N ARG A 364 -0.99 -21.68 12.56
CA ARG A 364 -0.23 -20.45 12.31
C ARG A 364 -0.48 -19.85 10.93
N ASP A 365 -1.27 -20.52 10.11
CA ASP A 365 -1.70 -20.06 8.80
C ASP A 365 -3.08 -19.43 8.89
N ALA A 366 -3.32 -18.44 8.04
CA ALA A 366 -4.65 -17.90 7.84
C ALA A 366 -5.58 -18.97 7.24
N ASP A 367 -6.83 -18.96 7.68
CA ASP A 367 -7.90 -19.71 7.04
C ASP A 367 -8.59 -18.83 5.99
N VAL A 368 -8.63 -19.30 4.75
CA VAL A 368 -9.14 -18.55 3.60
C VAL A 368 -10.56 -19.02 3.30
N VAL A 369 -11.52 -18.11 3.47
CA VAL A 369 -12.92 -18.36 3.12
C VAL A 369 -13.09 -18.34 1.59
N TRP A 370 -12.67 -17.25 0.94
CA TRP A 370 -12.71 -17.10 -0.52
C TRP A 370 -11.61 -16.19 -1.04
N VAL A 371 -11.27 -16.35 -2.33
CA VAL A 371 -10.26 -15.56 -3.04
C VAL A 371 -10.74 -15.15 -4.43
N PHE A 372 -10.41 -13.93 -4.84
CA PHE A 372 -10.64 -13.41 -6.18
C PHE A 372 -9.36 -12.78 -6.74
N ASP A 373 -8.84 -13.32 -7.85
CA ASP A 373 -7.63 -12.83 -8.54
C ASP A 373 -7.99 -11.76 -9.58
N MET A 374 -7.63 -10.50 -9.30
CA MET A 374 -7.88 -9.37 -10.22
C MET A 374 -6.91 -9.33 -11.41
N MET A 375 -5.71 -9.88 -11.25
CA MET A 375 -4.73 -9.98 -12.34
C MET A 375 -5.02 -11.16 -13.27
N GLY A 376 -5.85 -12.09 -12.81
CA GLY A 376 -6.31 -13.25 -13.56
C GLY A 376 -6.99 -12.88 -14.88
N PRO A 377 -7.19 -13.88 -15.77
CA PRO A 377 -7.65 -13.67 -17.14
C PRO A 377 -9.04 -13.04 -17.26
N THR A 378 -9.82 -13.01 -16.18
CA THR A 378 -11.17 -12.43 -16.14
C THR A 378 -11.13 -10.90 -16.15
N MET A 379 -10.19 -10.30 -15.42
CA MET A 379 -10.09 -8.84 -15.30
C MET A 379 -8.85 -8.27 -15.98
N GLY A 380 -7.73 -9.00 -15.97
CA GLY A 380 -6.49 -8.59 -16.62
C GLY A 380 -5.90 -7.30 -16.06
N VAL A 381 -6.15 -7.01 -14.77
CA VAL A 381 -5.56 -5.84 -14.09
C VAL A 381 -4.04 -5.99 -14.08
N SER A 382 -3.34 -4.88 -14.34
CA SER A 382 -1.89 -4.78 -14.24
C SER A 382 -1.56 -3.81 -13.13
N GLN A 383 -1.42 -4.31 -11.90
CA GLN A 383 -1.12 -3.45 -10.75
C GLN A 383 0.27 -2.82 -10.87
N HIS A 384 0.44 -1.58 -10.40
CA HIS A 384 1.75 -0.92 -10.41
C HIS A 384 2.41 -0.91 -9.04
N ASN A 385 3.66 -1.36 -8.97
CA ASN A 385 4.49 -1.59 -7.76
C ASN A 385 3.94 -2.61 -6.75
N MET A 386 2.70 -2.42 -6.31
CA MET A 386 1.90 -3.33 -5.46
C MET A 386 0.44 -2.85 -5.42
N CYS A 387 -0.47 -3.71 -4.96
CA CYS A 387 -1.81 -3.24 -4.57
C CYS A 387 -1.82 -2.69 -3.13
N ALA A 388 -2.44 -1.53 -2.93
CA ALA A 388 -2.47 -0.81 -1.63
C ALA A 388 -3.90 -0.50 -1.13
N CYS A 389 -4.92 -1.10 -1.72
CA CYS A 389 -6.31 -0.80 -1.38
C CYS A 389 -6.73 -1.40 -0.02
N SER A 390 -6.88 -0.54 1.00
CA SER A 390 -7.66 -0.89 2.20
C SER A 390 -9.14 -0.88 1.84
N VAL A 391 -9.79 -2.05 1.78
CA VAL A 391 -11.18 -2.16 1.32
C VAL A 391 -12.17 -1.55 2.32
N THR A 392 -13.41 -1.32 1.90
CA THR A 392 -14.52 -0.97 2.79
C THR A 392 -15.84 -1.53 2.27
N SER A 393 -16.86 -1.53 3.12
CA SER A 393 -18.16 -2.13 2.85
C SER A 393 -19.32 -1.15 3.01
N TYR A 394 -20.47 -1.53 2.45
CA TYR A 394 -21.76 -0.92 2.73
C TYR A 394 -22.86 -1.97 2.59
N GLY A 395 -23.44 -2.42 3.70
CA GLY A 395 -24.25 -3.64 3.71
C GLY A 395 -23.43 -4.85 3.22
N ASP A 396 -23.92 -5.58 2.23
CA ASP A 396 -23.23 -6.76 1.65
C ASP A 396 -22.20 -6.42 0.56
N LEU A 397 -22.05 -5.14 0.23
CA LEU A 397 -21.15 -4.69 -0.83
C LEU A 397 -19.74 -4.47 -0.28
N LEU A 398 -18.73 -4.86 -1.06
CA LEU A 398 -17.32 -4.59 -0.84
C LEU A 398 -16.79 -3.74 -2.00
N PHE A 399 -16.12 -2.64 -1.70
CA PHE A 399 -15.55 -1.74 -2.71
C PHE A 399 -14.03 -1.85 -2.74
N VAL A 400 -13.48 -2.01 -3.95
CA VAL A 400 -12.05 -2.31 -4.15
C VAL A 400 -11.48 -1.45 -5.28
N ASN A 401 -10.40 -0.74 -4.98
CA ASN A 401 -9.50 -0.15 -5.98
C ASN A 401 -8.52 -1.24 -6.45
N THR A 402 -8.39 -1.43 -7.76
CA THR A 402 -7.61 -2.54 -8.31
C THR A 402 -6.12 -2.27 -8.41
N SER A 403 -5.69 -1.04 -8.15
CA SER A 403 -4.29 -0.59 -8.32
C SER A 403 -3.73 -0.69 -9.74
N ASN A 404 -4.60 -0.80 -10.75
CA ASN A 404 -4.18 -0.79 -12.16
C ASN A 404 -3.29 0.42 -12.47
N GLY A 405 -2.20 0.21 -13.19
CA GLY A 405 -1.22 1.27 -13.42
C GLY A 405 -0.21 0.94 -14.51
N LEU A 406 0.83 1.76 -14.59
CA LEU A 406 1.88 1.62 -15.59
C LEU A 406 2.76 0.39 -15.36
N ASP A 407 3.59 0.09 -16.35
CA ASP A 407 4.71 -0.84 -16.18
C ASP A 407 5.93 -0.17 -15.50
N GLU A 408 6.98 -0.96 -15.27
CA GLU A 408 8.24 -0.50 -14.66
C GLU A 408 8.96 0.63 -15.42
N SER A 409 8.57 0.92 -16.68
CA SER A 409 9.14 2.05 -17.42
C SER A 409 8.51 3.39 -17.05
N HIS A 410 7.40 3.37 -16.31
CA HIS A 410 6.57 4.52 -15.97
C HIS A 410 6.03 5.28 -17.20
N ILE A 411 5.93 4.59 -18.35
CA ILE A 411 5.45 5.16 -19.61
C ILE A 411 4.23 4.41 -20.12
N ASN A 412 4.31 3.09 -20.26
CA ASN A 412 3.26 2.30 -20.88
C ASN A 412 2.21 1.88 -19.84
N LEU A 413 0.94 1.95 -20.24
CA LEU A 413 -0.18 1.40 -19.48
C LEU A 413 -0.54 0.03 -20.08
N PRO A 414 -0.22 -1.10 -19.43
CA PRO A 414 -0.40 -2.43 -20.04
C PRO A 414 -1.86 -2.82 -20.22
N ALA A 415 -2.73 -2.38 -19.29
CA ALA A 415 -4.13 -2.78 -19.24
C ALA A 415 -5.07 -1.55 -19.20
N PRO A 416 -5.14 -0.75 -20.29
CA PRO A 416 -5.91 0.50 -20.31
C PRO A 416 -7.43 0.33 -20.21
N ASP A 417 -7.93 -0.87 -20.54
CA ASP A 417 -9.35 -1.21 -20.51
C ASP A 417 -9.73 -2.04 -19.27
N ALA A 418 -8.75 -2.38 -18.41
CA ALA A 418 -9.01 -3.11 -17.18
C ALA A 418 -9.78 -2.24 -16.18
N PRO A 419 -10.61 -2.84 -15.31
CA PRO A 419 -11.33 -2.10 -14.30
C PRO A 419 -10.37 -1.54 -13.25
N SER A 420 -10.63 -0.30 -12.84
CA SER A 420 -9.89 0.40 -11.77
C SER A 420 -10.67 0.43 -10.46
N PHE A 421 -12.00 0.33 -10.52
CA PHE A 421 -12.86 0.27 -9.35
C PHE A 421 -13.93 -0.82 -9.52
N ILE A 422 -14.09 -1.67 -8.51
CA ILE A 422 -15.03 -2.79 -8.55
C ILE A 422 -15.87 -2.82 -7.27
N CYS A 423 -17.09 -3.33 -7.42
CA CYS A 423 -17.95 -3.70 -6.30
C CYS A 423 -18.18 -5.20 -6.33
N MET A 424 -18.03 -5.81 -5.17
CA MET A 424 -18.16 -7.26 -4.97
C MET A 424 -19.19 -7.55 -3.88
N ASP A 425 -19.76 -8.73 -3.93
CA ASP A 425 -20.52 -9.28 -2.83
C ASP A 425 -19.53 -9.85 -1.79
N LYS A 426 -19.47 -9.24 -0.60
CA LYS A 426 -18.43 -9.55 0.40
C LYS A 426 -18.55 -10.95 0.98
N ASN A 427 -19.74 -11.56 0.89
CA ASN A 427 -19.99 -12.90 1.43
C ASN A 427 -19.53 -14.00 0.46
N THR A 428 -19.47 -13.71 -0.84
CA THR A 428 -19.25 -14.72 -1.89
C THR A 428 -18.04 -14.45 -2.78
N GLY A 429 -17.53 -13.22 -2.80
CA GLY A 429 -16.49 -12.80 -3.74
C GLY A 429 -17.00 -12.58 -5.18
N GLU A 430 -18.32 -12.60 -5.41
CA GLU A 430 -18.89 -12.33 -6.74
C GLU A 430 -18.71 -10.85 -7.10
N VAL A 431 -18.18 -10.56 -8.29
CA VAL A 431 -18.08 -9.20 -8.81
C VAL A 431 -19.45 -8.76 -9.33
N ILE A 432 -20.00 -7.71 -8.72
CA ILE A 432 -21.33 -7.18 -9.01
C ILE A 432 -21.28 -6.21 -10.18
N TRP A 433 -20.32 -5.28 -10.15
CA TRP A 433 -20.08 -4.34 -11.24
C TRP A 433 -18.63 -3.89 -11.29
N THR A 434 -18.23 -3.36 -12.45
CA THR A 434 -16.90 -2.81 -12.68
C THR A 434 -16.93 -1.47 -13.41
N ASP A 435 -16.03 -0.58 -12.99
CA ASP A 435 -15.73 0.69 -13.64
C ASP A 435 -14.25 0.75 -14.06
N SER A 436 -14.01 1.28 -15.25
CA SER A 436 -12.68 1.39 -15.84
C SER A 436 -12.15 2.83 -15.81
N SER A 437 -12.81 3.76 -15.14
CA SER A 437 -12.29 5.12 -14.99
C SER A 437 -11.04 5.08 -14.11
N PRO A 438 -9.94 5.74 -14.49
CA PRO A 438 -9.83 6.70 -15.58
C PRO A 438 -9.26 6.13 -16.89
N GLY A 439 -9.05 4.82 -16.95
CA GLY A 439 -8.60 4.10 -18.14
C GLY A 439 -7.24 4.59 -18.62
N ARG A 440 -7.16 5.08 -19.85
CA ARG A 440 -5.91 5.58 -20.45
C ARG A 440 -5.32 6.82 -19.77
N ASN A 441 -6.05 7.45 -18.85
CA ASN A 441 -5.62 8.65 -18.15
C ASN A 441 -4.91 8.38 -16.83
N ILE A 442 -4.69 7.11 -16.45
CA ILE A 442 -3.88 6.77 -15.28
C ILE A 442 -2.48 7.40 -15.43
N LEU A 443 -2.11 8.26 -14.49
CA LEU A 443 -0.85 9.00 -14.47
C LEU A 443 0.33 8.08 -14.17
N HIS A 444 0.20 7.24 -13.13
CA HIS A 444 1.25 6.34 -12.64
C HIS A 444 0.68 5.02 -12.08
N GLY A 445 0.02 5.08 -10.93
CA GLY A 445 -0.66 3.94 -10.29
C GLY A 445 -1.84 4.42 -9.47
N GLN A 446 -2.52 3.50 -8.80
CA GLN A 446 -3.74 3.78 -8.03
C GLN A 446 -3.62 3.17 -6.64
N TRP A 447 -3.36 4.00 -5.63
CA TRP A 447 -3.05 3.52 -4.27
C TRP A 447 -3.99 4.04 -3.18
N SER A 448 -4.87 5.00 -3.50
CA SER A 448 -5.87 5.47 -2.55
C SER A 448 -6.93 4.40 -2.28
N SER A 449 -7.40 4.37 -1.03
CA SER A 449 -8.46 3.47 -0.56
C SER A 449 -9.84 4.11 -0.76
N PRO A 450 -10.90 3.33 -1.05
CA PRO A 450 -12.24 3.87 -1.16
C PRO A 450 -12.82 4.27 0.20
N ALA A 451 -13.80 5.18 0.17
CA ALA A 451 -14.65 5.52 1.31
C ALA A 451 -16.14 5.41 0.90
N VAL A 452 -17.03 5.18 1.85
CA VAL A 452 -18.48 5.18 1.61
C VAL A 452 -19.18 5.98 2.69
N ALA A 453 -20.07 6.88 2.29
CA ALA A 453 -20.87 7.69 3.22
C ALA A 453 -22.26 8.00 2.66
N GLU A 454 -23.23 8.23 3.54
CA GLU A 454 -24.52 8.81 3.16
C GLU A 454 -24.38 10.33 3.02
N LEU A 455 -24.39 10.82 1.80
CA LEU A 455 -24.09 12.20 1.45
C LEU A 455 -25.26 12.79 0.66
N GLY A 456 -25.93 13.79 1.25
CA GLY A 456 -27.15 14.37 0.68
C GLY A 456 -28.32 13.37 0.58
N GLY A 457 -28.39 12.39 1.48
CA GLY A 457 -29.41 11.32 1.48
C GLY A 457 -29.17 10.22 0.44
N VAL A 458 -27.97 10.14 -0.14
CA VAL A 458 -27.56 9.09 -1.08
C VAL A 458 -26.32 8.41 -0.54
N ALA A 459 -26.29 7.08 -0.48
CA ALA A 459 -25.06 6.35 -0.18
C ALA A 459 -24.11 6.44 -1.38
N GLN A 460 -22.92 7.00 -1.16
CA GLN A 460 -21.94 7.29 -2.21
C GLN A 460 -20.63 6.55 -1.93
N ALA A 461 -20.14 5.79 -2.90
CA ALA A 461 -18.83 5.17 -2.90
C ALA A 461 -17.83 6.11 -3.59
N LEU A 462 -16.88 6.61 -2.81
CA LEU A 462 -15.85 7.56 -3.21
C LEU A 462 -14.61 6.79 -3.68
N PHE A 463 -14.15 7.11 -4.88
CA PHE A 463 -13.04 6.46 -5.54
C PHE A 463 -12.05 7.50 -6.06
N ALA A 464 -10.83 7.48 -5.53
CA ALA A 464 -9.74 8.33 -5.98
C ALA A 464 -9.04 7.68 -7.18
N GLY A 465 -9.26 8.24 -8.38
CA GLY A 465 -8.69 7.76 -9.62
C GLY A 465 -7.20 8.09 -9.76
N GLY A 466 -6.48 7.26 -10.51
CA GLY A 466 -5.05 7.46 -10.83
C GLY A 466 -4.76 8.64 -11.76
N ASP A 467 -5.78 9.42 -12.13
CA ASP A 467 -5.72 10.61 -12.96
C ASP A 467 -5.78 11.92 -12.17
N GLY A 468 -5.86 11.83 -10.83
CA GLY A 468 -6.03 12.99 -9.96
C GLY A 468 -7.48 13.43 -9.79
N ILE A 469 -8.45 12.60 -10.22
CA ILE A 469 -9.89 12.89 -10.11
C ILE A 469 -10.52 12.03 -9.01
N LEU A 470 -11.29 12.67 -8.14
CA LEU A 470 -12.17 11.97 -7.20
C LEU A 470 -13.51 11.70 -7.86
N TYR A 471 -13.89 10.43 -7.93
CA TYR A 471 -15.16 9.95 -8.46
C TYR A 471 -16.10 9.57 -7.33
N SER A 472 -17.40 9.78 -7.53
CA SER A 472 -18.45 9.29 -6.64
C SER A 472 -19.45 8.47 -7.42
N PHE A 473 -19.68 7.24 -6.96
CA PHE A 473 -20.67 6.32 -7.50
C PHE A 473 -21.79 6.08 -6.48
N ALA A 474 -22.98 5.73 -6.94
CA ALA A 474 -23.99 5.19 -6.03
C ALA A 474 -23.45 3.91 -5.38
N ALA A 475 -23.52 3.82 -4.04
CA ALA A 475 -23.09 2.65 -3.28
C ALA A 475 -24.19 1.57 -3.28
N ASP A 476 -24.52 1.07 -4.47
CA ASP A 476 -25.52 0.04 -4.69
C ASP A 476 -25.02 -1.07 -5.64
N ARG A 477 -25.90 -1.99 -6.03
CA ARG A 477 -25.56 -3.11 -6.92
C ARG A 477 -25.46 -2.69 -8.40
N GLY A 478 -25.61 -1.40 -8.70
CA GLY A 478 -25.60 -0.89 -10.06
C GLY A 478 -26.68 -1.51 -10.94
N LYS A 479 -26.48 -1.41 -12.26
CA LYS A 479 -27.36 -1.98 -13.27
C LYS A 479 -26.54 -2.59 -14.41
N ASP A 480 -26.88 -3.81 -14.81
CA ASP A 480 -26.25 -4.52 -15.92
C ASP A 480 -24.71 -4.60 -15.80
N GLY A 481 -24.21 -4.80 -14.57
CA GLY A 481 -22.77 -4.88 -14.28
C GLY A 481 -22.03 -3.54 -14.29
N LYS A 482 -22.76 -2.41 -14.22
CA LYS A 482 -22.21 -1.05 -14.23
C LYS A 482 -22.71 -0.21 -13.05
N PRO A 483 -21.83 0.59 -12.42
CA PRO A 483 -22.26 1.53 -11.39
C PRO A 483 -22.92 2.77 -12.00
N GLU A 484 -23.65 3.52 -11.17
CA GLU A 484 -24.09 4.88 -11.49
C GLU A 484 -23.04 5.89 -11.02
N LEU A 485 -22.40 6.59 -11.95
CA LEU A 485 -21.54 7.74 -11.64
C LEU A 485 -22.42 8.95 -11.24
N LEU A 486 -22.24 9.44 -10.02
CA LEU A 486 -22.98 10.59 -9.48
C LEU A 486 -22.27 11.90 -9.82
N TRP A 487 -20.97 11.99 -9.53
CA TRP A 487 -20.15 13.15 -9.82
C TRP A 487 -18.66 12.80 -9.93
N LYS A 488 -17.90 13.71 -10.54
CA LYS A 488 -16.43 13.68 -10.57
C LYS A 488 -15.86 15.07 -10.28
N PHE A 489 -14.74 15.10 -9.58
CA PHE A 489 -14.06 16.32 -9.16
C PHE A 489 -12.56 16.17 -9.46
N ASP A 490 -12.05 16.94 -10.42
CA ASP A 490 -10.62 16.96 -10.72
C ASP A 490 -9.89 17.86 -9.71
N CYS A 491 -9.09 17.21 -8.86
CA CYS A 491 -8.38 17.84 -7.75
C CYS A 491 -7.13 18.61 -8.19
N ASN A 492 -6.84 18.63 -9.50
CA ASN A 492 -5.73 19.38 -10.07
C ASN A 492 -6.24 20.61 -10.86
N PRO A 493 -5.63 21.80 -10.66
CA PRO A 493 -5.80 22.94 -11.56
C PRO A 493 -5.47 22.54 -13.00
N LYS A 494 -6.15 23.14 -13.99
CA LYS A 494 -6.11 22.59 -15.36
C LYS A 494 -4.80 22.84 -16.08
N THR A 495 -4.01 23.82 -15.64
CA THR A 495 -2.67 24.13 -16.18
C THR A 495 -1.55 23.31 -15.55
N THR A 496 -1.83 22.47 -14.54
CA THR A 496 -0.82 21.60 -13.93
C THR A 496 -0.32 20.54 -14.91
N VAL A 497 0.94 20.14 -14.75
CA VAL A 497 1.63 19.23 -15.67
C VAL A 497 2.13 17.99 -14.92
N TRP A 498 1.80 16.82 -15.45
CA TRP A 498 2.37 15.57 -15.00
C TRP A 498 3.82 15.46 -15.46
N LYS A 499 4.73 15.43 -14.50
CA LYS A 499 6.15 15.10 -14.68
C LYS A 499 6.57 14.23 -13.51
N LEU A 500 7.39 13.22 -13.80
CA LEU A 500 8.00 12.41 -12.75
C LEU A 500 9.05 13.24 -12.01
N GLY A 501 9.14 13.04 -10.70
CA GLY A 501 10.03 13.78 -9.81
C GLY A 501 9.36 15.02 -9.20
N GLY A 502 10.16 15.84 -8.52
CA GLY A 502 9.66 16.98 -7.75
C GLY A 502 9.14 18.15 -8.58
N GLU A 503 9.44 18.21 -9.88
CA GLU A 503 9.03 19.31 -10.76
C GLU A 503 7.58 19.20 -11.29
N GLY A 504 6.90 18.08 -11.05
CA GLY A 504 5.52 17.87 -11.48
C GLY A 504 4.52 18.61 -10.58
N THR A 505 3.63 19.40 -11.17
CA THR A 505 2.56 20.13 -10.44
C THR A 505 1.22 19.42 -10.52
N ARG A 506 1.06 18.44 -11.42
CA ARG A 506 -0.10 17.55 -11.45
C ARG A 506 0.16 16.33 -10.59
N ASN A 507 -0.80 15.95 -9.76
CA ASN A 507 -0.67 14.89 -8.78
C ASN A 507 -1.71 13.78 -8.96
N ASN A 508 -1.40 12.62 -8.39
CA ASN A 508 -2.35 11.53 -8.19
C ASN A 508 -3.15 11.81 -6.91
N LEU A 509 -4.03 10.86 -6.56
CA LEU A 509 -4.66 10.78 -5.25
C LEU A 509 -4.16 9.52 -4.54
N ILE A 510 -3.39 9.69 -3.47
CA ILE A 510 -2.91 8.58 -2.62
C ILE A 510 -3.58 8.62 -1.26
N ALA A 511 -3.76 9.80 -0.68
CA ALA A 511 -4.59 10.00 0.50
C ALA A 511 -5.99 9.41 0.30
N THR A 512 -6.62 8.97 1.38
CA THR A 512 -7.98 8.42 1.36
C THR A 512 -9.00 9.56 1.52
N PRO A 513 -10.10 9.60 0.75
CA PRO A 513 -11.15 10.60 0.96
C PRO A 513 -11.84 10.40 2.31
N VAL A 514 -12.05 11.50 3.04
CA VAL A 514 -12.71 11.49 4.37
C VAL A 514 -14.06 12.14 4.27
N ALA A 515 -15.09 11.48 4.82
CA ALA A 515 -16.42 12.06 4.95
C ALA A 515 -16.63 12.59 6.37
N TYR A 516 -17.01 13.87 6.49
CA TYR A 516 -17.27 14.53 7.76
C TYR A 516 -18.34 15.61 7.58
N ASP A 517 -19.34 15.65 8.46
CA ASP A 517 -20.44 16.63 8.47
C ASP A 517 -21.09 16.86 7.07
N GLY A 518 -21.33 15.76 6.33
CA GLY A 518 -21.92 15.78 5.00
C GLY A 518 -21.04 16.32 3.88
N ARG A 519 -19.74 16.55 4.14
CA ARG A 519 -18.72 17.02 3.19
C ARG A 519 -17.66 15.94 2.95
N VAL A 520 -16.87 16.13 1.90
CA VAL A 520 -15.76 15.24 1.53
C VAL A 520 -14.45 16.03 1.51
N TYR A 521 -13.41 15.45 2.10
CA TYR A 521 -12.07 16.02 2.21
C TYR A 521 -11.05 15.11 1.53
N ILE A 522 -10.14 15.69 0.75
CA ILE A 522 -9.09 14.92 0.06
C ILE A 522 -7.85 15.79 -0.18
N ALA A 523 -6.69 15.23 0.14
CA ALA A 523 -5.38 15.79 -0.22
C ALA A 523 -4.83 15.11 -1.48
N VAL A 524 -4.01 15.82 -2.25
CA VAL A 524 -3.38 15.30 -3.47
C VAL A 524 -1.89 15.04 -3.25
N GLY A 525 -1.32 14.06 -3.94
CA GLY A 525 0.09 13.71 -3.82
C GLY A 525 0.57 12.76 -4.90
N GLN A 526 1.84 12.39 -4.82
CA GLN A 526 2.46 11.41 -5.72
C GLN A 526 3.13 10.30 -4.94
N ASP A 527 3.51 9.25 -5.68
CA ASP A 527 4.36 8.19 -5.16
C ASP A 527 5.59 8.83 -4.48
N PRO A 528 5.89 8.47 -3.21
CA PRO A 528 6.95 9.09 -2.42
C PRO A 528 8.33 9.02 -3.09
N GLU A 529 8.58 8.09 -4.00
CA GLU A 529 9.83 8.06 -4.78
C GLU A 529 10.02 9.26 -5.73
N HIS A 530 8.95 9.99 -6.04
CA HIS A 530 9.01 11.20 -6.86
C HIS A 530 9.23 12.48 -6.04
N GLY A 531 9.48 12.34 -4.73
CA GLY A 531 9.86 13.42 -3.84
C GLY A 531 8.75 14.43 -3.57
N GLU A 532 9.17 15.51 -2.94
CA GLU A 532 8.31 16.65 -2.56
C GLU A 532 7.81 17.43 -3.79
N GLY A 533 6.82 18.28 -3.58
CA GLY A 533 6.27 19.14 -4.62
C GLY A 533 4.96 19.79 -4.18
N GLU A 534 4.38 20.58 -5.08
CA GLU A 534 3.11 21.27 -4.85
C GLU A 534 1.98 20.28 -4.57
N GLY A 535 1.14 20.58 -3.57
CA GLY A 535 -0.06 19.84 -3.26
C GLY A 535 -1.27 20.74 -3.01
N HIS A 536 -2.38 20.09 -2.69
CA HIS A 536 -3.69 20.69 -2.55
C HIS A 536 -4.50 19.89 -1.54
N LEU A 537 -5.29 20.60 -0.74
CA LEU A 537 -6.33 20.04 0.11
C LEU A 537 -7.68 20.64 -0.28
N TRP A 538 -8.67 19.77 -0.46
CA TRP A 538 -10.01 20.15 -0.92
C TRP A 538 -11.06 19.82 0.11
N CYS A 539 -12.03 20.72 0.28
CA CYS A 539 -13.33 20.43 0.89
C CYS A 539 -14.42 20.56 -0.16
N ILE A 540 -15.23 19.51 -0.31
CA ILE A 540 -16.12 19.30 -1.45
C ILE A 540 -17.56 19.10 -0.95
N ASP A 541 -18.52 19.72 -1.64
CA ASP A 541 -19.96 19.48 -1.51
C ASP A 541 -20.38 18.27 -2.38
N PRO A 542 -20.66 17.11 -1.78
CA PRO A 542 -20.96 15.88 -2.52
C PRO A 542 -22.42 15.79 -3.00
N THR A 543 -23.22 16.85 -2.84
CA THR A 543 -24.64 16.86 -3.21
C THR A 543 -24.88 17.23 -4.69
N LYS A 544 -23.88 17.82 -5.35
CA LYS A 544 -23.92 18.12 -6.79
C LYS A 544 -23.75 16.87 -7.65
N ARG A 545 -23.99 17.00 -8.96
CA ARG A 545 -23.96 15.88 -9.92
C ARG A 545 -23.21 16.27 -11.19
N GLY A 546 -22.66 15.28 -11.89
CA GLY A 546 -21.89 15.46 -13.12
C GLY A 546 -20.44 15.93 -12.86
N ASP A 547 -19.89 16.74 -13.75
CA ASP A 547 -18.59 17.36 -13.53
C ASP A 547 -18.72 18.53 -12.57
N VAL A 548 -18.19 18.35 -11.37
CA VAL A 548 -18.28 19.31 -10.25
C VAL A 548 -16.90 19.88 -9.91
N SER A 549 -15.91 19.71 -10.79
CA SER A 549 -14.56 20.26 -10.64
C SER A 549 -14.60 21.78 -10.44
N PRO A 550 -13.56 22.40 -9.83
CA PRO A 550 -13.48 23.84 -9.63
C PRO A 550 -13.67 24.64 -10.93
N THR A 551 -13.05 24.12 -11.98
CA THR A 551 -12.92 24.73 -13.29
C THR A 551 -13.07 23.68 -14.39
N LEU A 552 -13.34 24.16 -15.60
CA LEU A 552 -13.47 23.35 -16.81
C LEU A 552 -12.36 23.75 -17.79
N ALA A 553 -11.81 22.74 -18.45
CA ALA A 553 -10.87 22.89 -19.55
C ALA A 553 -11.64 23.22 -20.84
N MET A 554 -11.29 24.32 -21.51
CA MET A 554 -12.02 24.84 -22.67
C MET A 554 -11.06 25.30 -23.77
N LYS A 555 -11.51 25.27 -25.03
CA LYS A 555 -10.84 25.91 -26.17
C LYS A 555 -11.64 27.09 -26.68
N LEU A 556 -10.95 28.13 -27.15
CA LEU A 556 -11.57 29.25 -27.83
C LEU A 556 -11.69 28.97 -29.33
N GLU A 557 -12.92 28.72 -29.80
CA GLU A 557 -13.24 28.52 -31.22
C GLU A 557 -14.28 29.55 -31.67
N ASP A 558 -13.94 30.37 -32.68
CA ASP A 558 -14.82 31.41 -33.24
C ASP A 558 -15.47 32.32 -32.18
N GLY A 559 -14.72 32.65 -31.11
CA GLY A 559 -15.20 33.46 -29.99
C GLY A 559 -16.14 32.73 -29.02
N LYS A 560 -16.28 31.40 -29.13
CA LYS A 560 -17.02 30.54 -28.22
C LYS A 560 -16.06 29.64 -27.43
N ARG A 561 -16.46 29.30 -26.21
CA ARG A 561 -15.76 28.31 -25.37
C ARG A 561 -16.36 26.94 -25.63
N VAL A 562 -15.53 25.98 -26.01
CA VAL A 562 -15.91 24.59 -26.28
C VAL A 562 -15.15 23.69 -25.31
N PRO A 563 -15.80 22.75 -24.61
CA PRO A 563 -15.11 21.82 -23.71
C PRO A 563 -14.06 20.99 -24.45
N ILE A 564 -12.89 20.81 -23.83
CA ILE A 564 -11.88 19.87 -24.32
C ILE A 564 -11.96 18.55 -23.57
N GLU A 565 -11.59 17.47 -24.27
CA GLU A 565 -11.51 16.14 -23.67
C GLU A 565 -10.39 16.13 -22.61
N HIS A 566 -10.60 15.34 -21.55
CA HIS A 566 -9.60 15.19 -20.51
C HIS A 566 -8.32 14.55 -21.07
N ARG A 567 -7.17 15.13 -20.75
CA ARG A 567 -5.86 14.65 -21.16
C ARG A 567 -5.05 14.24 -19.94
N ARG A 568 -4.37 13.11 -20.05
CA ARG A 568 -3.50 12.52 -19.02
C ARG A 568 -2.43 13.50 -18.52
N VAL A 569 -1.63 14.10 -19.41
CA VAL A 569 -0.41 14.84 -19.01
C VAL A 569 -0.72 16.24 -18.49
N GLN A 570 -1.56 16.98 -19.21
CA GLN A 570 -1.92 18.35 -18.89
C GLN A 570 -3.31 18.64 -19.48
N ALA A 571 -4.21 19.21 -18.68
CA ALA A 571 -5.59 19.40 -19.13
C ALA A 571 -5.71 20.61 -20.06
N VAL A 572 -5.07 21.74 -19.75
CA VAL A 572 -5.06 22.99 -20.53
C VAL A 572 -3.64 23.38 -20.91
N GLU A 573 -3.41 23.57 -22.21
CA GLU A 573 -2.16 24.07 -22.80
C GLU A 573 -2.41 25.48 -23.36
N PRO A 574 -2.07 26.56 -22.62
CA PRO A 574 -2.39 27.93 -23.02
C PRO A 574 -1.82 28.34 -24.38
N GLU A 575 -0.69 27.74 -24.76
CA GLU A 575 -0.01 27.97 -26.05
C GLU A 575 -0.89 27.57 -27.25
N ASP A 576 -1.82 26.63 -27.05
CA ASP A 576 -2.76 26.14 -28.06
C ASP A 576 -4.10 26.91 -28.08
N GLY A 577 -4.19 28.03 -27.37
CA GLY A 577 -5.39 28.85 -27.28
C GLY A 577 -6.48 28.25 -26.37
N GLU A 578 -6.07 27.38 -25.46
CA GLU A 578 -6.92 26.75 -24.46
C GLU A 578 -6.91 27.55 -23.16
N VAL A 579 -8.00 27.43 -22.41
CA VAL A 579 -8.26 28.23 -21.21
C VAL A 579 -8.97 27.40 -20.16
N GLU A 580 -8.58 27.64 -18.91
CA GLU A 580 -9.31 27.22 -17.74
C GLU A 580 -10.44 28.22 -17.44
N VAL A 581 -11.62 27.72 -17.11
CA VAL A 581 -12.82 28.56 -16.89
C VAL A 581 -13.56 28.06 -15.67
N ASP A 582 -14.00 28.97 -14.80
CA ASP A 582 -14.83 28.65 -13.64
C ASP A 582 -16.00 27.74 -13.99
N ASN A 583 -16.17 26.66 -13.23
CA ASN A 583 -17.29 25.76 -13.39
C ASN A 583 -18.50 26.30 -12.61
N PRO A 584 -19.61 26.70 -13.26
CA PRO A 584 -20.81 27.13 -12.54
C PRO A 584 -21.44 26.00 -11.71
N ASN A 585 -21.07 24.75 -11.97
CA ASN A 585 -21.47 23.56 -11.22
C ASN A 585 -20.42 23.12 -10.18
N SER A 586 -19.36 23.91 -9.93
CA SER A 586 -18.28 23.58 -8.99
C SER A 586 -18.82 23.18 -7.62
N ALA A 587 -18.34 22.06 -7.06
CA ALA A 587 -18.63 21.60 -5.71
C ALA A 587 -17.61 22.08 -4.67
N VAL A 588 -16.70 22.98 -5.03
CA VAL A 588 -15.73 23.52 -4.07
C VAL A 588 -16.46 24.25 -2.94
N VAL A 589 -16.20 23.81 -1.71
CA VAL A 589 -16.52 24.58 -0.51
C VAL A 589 -15.34 25.50 -0.20
N TRP A 590 -14.14 24.93 -0.11
CA TRP A 590 -12.89 25.68 -0.03
C TRP A 590 -11.73 24.85 -0.60
N HIS A 591 -10.64 25.53 -0.94
CA HIS A 591 -9.38 24.98 -1.46
C HIS A 591 -8.22 25.56 -0.68
N TYR A 592 -7.30 24.71 -0.24
CA TYR A 592 -6.05 25.11 0.40
C TYR A 592 -4.87 24.60 -0.43
N SER A 593 -4.00 25.54 -0.82
CA SER A 593 -2.72 25.28 -1.47
C SER A 593 -1.61 26.17 -0.90
N MET A 594 -1.96 27.37 -0.43
CA MET A 594 -1.06 28.32 0.20
C MET A 594 -1.85 29.24 1.14
N PHE A 595 -1.19 29.82 2.13
CA PHE A 595 -1.76 30.85 3.01
C PHE A 595 -0.65 31.74 3.58
N ASP A 596 -0.63 33.01 3.16
CA ASP A 596 0.24 34.05 3.75
C ASP A 596 -0.21 34.34 5.19
N SER A 597 0.51 33.76 6.14
CA SER A 597 0.21 33.78 7.56
C SER A 597 0.74 35.03 8.25
N ASN A 598 1.81 35.61 7.70
CA ASN A 598 2.54 36.72 8.30
C ASN A 598 2.16 38.09 7.68
N GLY A 599 1.48 38.08 6.53
CA GLY A 599 0.98 39.23 5.79
C GLY A 599 2.05 40.03 5.05
N ASP A 600 3.16 39.40 4.66
CA ASP A 600 4.29 40.06 3.99
C ASP A 600 4.27 39.98 2.45
N ASP A 601 3.21 39.37 1.88
CA ASP A 601 3.02 39.14 0.44
C ASP A 601 4.06 38.17 -0.19
N GLU A 602 4.90 37.51 0.61
CA GLU A 602 5.73 36.36 0.24
C GLU A 602 5.05 35.07 0.74
N ILE A 603 5.42 33.92 0.16
CA ILE A 603 4.90 32.62 0.59
C ILE A 603 6.11 31.78 0.98
N ASP A 604 6.21 31.51 2.28
CA ASP A 604 7.24 30.65 2.85
C ASP A 604 6.90 29.16 2.65
N PHE A 605 7.89 28.29 2.84
CA PHE A 605 7.69 26.84 2.72
C PHE A 605 6.57 26.34 3.64
N GLU A 606 6.56 26.81 4.89
CA GLU A 606 5.57 26.45 5.90
C GLU A 606 4.15 27.02 5.63
N GLU A 607 4.03 27.88 4.62
CA GLU A 607 2.79 28.51 4.18
C GLU A 607 2.17 27.81 2.95
N GLU A 608 2.89 26.88 2.34
CA GLU A 608 2.43 26.04 1.22
C GLU A 608 1.90 24.69 1.71
N MET A 609 0.85 24.19 1.05
CA MET A 609 0.47 22.78 1.17
C MET A 609 1.26 21.99 0.13
N HIS A 610 2.12 21.07 0.59
CA HIS A 610 2.82 20.18 -0.32
C HIS A 610 2.00 18.93 -0.63
N ARG A 611 2.56 18.06 -1.49
CA ARG A 611 2.02 16.72 -1.75
C ARG A 611 1.73 16.02 -0.43
N SER A 612 0.60 15.32 -0.35
CA SER A 612 0.28 14.48 0.80
C SER A 612 -0.16 13.09 0.35
N ILE A 613 0.36 12.09 1.04
CA ILE A 613 -0.12 10.71 1.00
C ILE A 613 -0.90 10.35 2.28
N GLY A 614 -0.81 11.20 3.31
CA GLY A 614 -1.55 11.10 4.55
C GLY A 614 -3.03 11.47 4.39
N THR A 615 -3.89 10.82 5.16
CA THR A 615 -5.33 11.10 5.23
C THR A 615 -5.59 12.12 6.34
N CYS A 616 -6.51 13.06 6.14
CA CYS A 616 -6.84 14.01 7.21
C CYS A 616 -7.65 13.34 8.34
N ALA A 617 -7.55 13.88 9.56
CA ALA A 617 -8.43 13.53 10.67
C ALA A 617 -9.18 14.78 11.12
N ILE A 618 -10.47 14.64 11.44
CA ILE A 618 -11.36 15.77 11.73
C ILE A 618 -12.17 15.49 12.98
N LYS A 619 -12.18 16.42 13.93
CA LYS A 619 -13.04 16.36 15.11
C LYS A 619 -13.43 17.77 15.51
N ASP A 620 -14.68 17.98 15.94
CA ASP A 620 -15.18 19.27 16.42
C ASP A 620 -14.85 20.44 15.46
N ASP A 621 -14.94 20.17 14.15
CA ASP A 621 -14.60 21.05 13.03
C ASP A 621 -13.13 21.48 12.93
N VAL A 622 -12.23 20.84 13.68
CA VAL A 622 -10.77 21.00 13.59
C VAL A 622 -10.20 19.85 12.78
N LEU A 623 -9.50 20.19 11.69
CA LEU A 623 -8.88 19.26 10.75
C LEU A 623 -7.36 19.27 10.94
N TYR A 624 -6.76 18.09 11.02
CA TYR A 624 -5.31 17.89 10.95
C TYR A 624 -4.95 17.06 9.72
N VAL A 625 -3.91 17.46 8.99
CA VAL A 625 -3.34 16.69 7.89
C VAL A 625 -1.82 16.85 7.88
N ALA A 626 -1.11 15.75 7.69
CA ALA A 626 0.32 15.77 7.42
C ALA A 626 0.54 15.84 5.91
N ASP A 627 1.46 16.71 5.47
CA ASP A 627 2.01 16.64 4.13
C ASP A 627 3.27 15.77 4.10
N PHE A 628 3.68 15.38 2.90
CA PHE A 628 4.82 14.50 2.68
C PHE A 628 6.15 15.14 3.08
N SER A 629 6.22 16.48 2.99
CA SER A 629 7.42 17.25 3.30
C SER A 629 7.71 17.33 4.81
N GLY A 630 6.78 16.88 5.66
CA GLY A 630 6.94 16.88 7.11
C GLY A 630 6.16 17.97 7.83
N LEU A 631 5.34 18.74 7.11
CA LEU A 631 4.48 19.74 7.73
C LEU A 631 3.17 19.13 8.21
N VAL A 632 2.71 19.60 9.36
CA VAL A 632 1.37 19.35 9.89
C VAL A 632 0.56 20.63 9.73
N HIS A 633 -0.57 20.54 9.03
CA HIS A 633 -1.49 21.65 8.86
C HIS A 633 -2.74 21.43 9.72
N CYS A 634 -3.08 22.44 10.52
CA CYS A 634 -4.32 22.50 11.28
C CYS A 634 -5.27 23.55 10.67
N LEU A 635 -6.48 23.14 10.28
CA LEU A 635 -7.46 23.98 9.60
C LEU A 635 -8.85 23.86 10.21
N ASP A 636 -9.68 24.87 10.00
CA ASP A 636 -11.13 24.77 10.21
C ASP A 636 -11.74 23.94 9.07
N ALA A 637 -12.40 22.84 9.40
CA ALA A 637 -13.03 21.94 8.44
C ALA A 637 -14.16 22.63 7.65
N LYS A 638 -14.78 23.68 8.20
CA LYS A 638 -15.90 24.37 7.57
C LYS A 638 -15.47 25.50 6.64
N GLY A 639 -14.37 26.16 6.97
CA GLY A 639 -13.87 27.35 6.28
C GLY A 639 -14.78 28.57 6.48
N THR A 640 -14.51 29.62 5.71
CA THR A 640 -15.31 30.84 5.73
C THR A 640 -16.60 30.71 4.91
N LYS A 641 -17.56 31.61 5.15
CA LYS A 641 -18.82 31.65 4.35
C LYS A 641 -18.60 32.02 2.89
N ASP A 642 -17.51 32.70 2.55
CA ASP A 642 -17.11 33.04 1.19
C ASP A 642 -16.24 31.96 0.52
N GLY A 643 -16.07 30.80 1.17
CA GLY A 643 -15.45 29.61 0.58
C GLY A 643 -13.93 29.61 0.61
N LYS A 644 -13.35 30.22 1.65
CA LYS A 644 -11.89 30.20 1.88
C LYS A 644 -11.54 29.26 3.03
N PRO A 645 -10.37 28.61 2.98
CA PRO A 645 -9.87 27.88 4.13
C PRO A 645 -9.59 28.84 5.29
N ILE A 646 -9.66 28.34 6.52
CA ILE A 646 -9.14 29.03 7.70
C ILE A 646 -8.02 28.13 8.23
N VAL A 647 -6.78 28.60 8.10
CA VAL A 647 -5.62 27.91 8.66
C VAL A 647 -5.46 28.36 10.10
N HIS A 648 -5.38 27.42 11.03
CA HIS A 648 -5.11 27.68 12.43
C HIS A 648 -3.61 27.77 12.69
N PHE A 649 -2.85 26.80 12.21
CA PHE A 649 -1.39 26.80 12.25
C PHE A 649 -0.80 25.77 11.28
N THR A 650 0.51 25.90 11.04
CA THR A 650 1.38 24.88 10.44
C THR A 650 2.53 24.60 11.40
N TYR A 651 3.02 23.35 11.41
CA TYR A 651 4.15 22.91 12.24
C TYR A 651 5.07 22.01 11.42
N ASP A 652 6.38 22.24 11.49
CA ASP A 652 7.39 21.42 10.80
C ASP A 652 7.93 20.33 11.73
N MET A 653 7.67 19.07 11.41
CA MET A 653 8.20 17.92 12.14
C MET A 653 9.67 17.63 11.81
N LEU A 654 10.27 18.36 10.86
CA LEU A 654 11.67 18.24 10.42
C LEU A 654 12.03 16.91 9.74
N ALA A 655 11.02 16.07 9.47
CA ALA A 655 11.15 14.79 8.79
C ALA A 655 9.90 14.48 7.96
N GLN A 656 10.07 13.79 6.84
CA GLN A 656 8.98 13.42 5.93
C GLN A 656 7.93 12.57 6.64
N SER A 657 6.66 12.76 6.30
CA SER A 657 5.55 12.00 6.88
C SER A 657 4.71 11.28 5.84
N TRP A 658 4.48 10.00 6.10
CA TRP A 658 3.69 9.11 5.23
C TRP A 658 2.36 8.75 5.88
N GLY A 659 2.33 8.75 7.22
CA GLY A 659 1.18 8.40 8.03
C GLY A 659 0.11 9.49 8.05
N SER A 660 -1.01 9.18 8.67
CA SER A 660 -2.11 10.12 8.88
C SER A 660 -2.17 10.56 10.34
N ALA A 661 -2.93 11.61 10.63
CA ALA A 661 -3.20 12.02 12.00
C ALA A 661 -4.16 11.03 12.70
N LEU A 662 -3.97 10.87 14.02
CA LEU A 662 -4.91 10.24 14.94
C LEU A 662 -5.41 11.28 15.93
N ILE A 663 -6.72 11.49 16.05
CA ILE A 663 -7.30 12.38 17.05
C ILE A 663 -8.04 11.55 18.11
N THR A 664 -7.56 11.56 19.35
CA THR A 664 -8.18 10.77 20.43
C THR A 664 -7.77 11.30 21.80
N ASP A 665 -8.59 11.07 22.83
CA ASP A 665 -8.30 11.43 24.22
C ASP A 665 -7.71 12.85 24.41
N GLY A 666 -8.29 13.83 23.70
CA GLY A 666 -7.87 15.24 23.77
C GLY A 666 -6.52 15.54 23.13
N ARG A 667 -6.00 14.66 22.27
CA ARG A 667 -4.68 14.78 21.65
C ARG A 667 -4.68 14.43 20.16
N VAL A 668 -3.62 14.84 19.47
CA VAL A 668 -3.33 14.48 18.09
C VAL A 668 -1.97 13.80 18.01
N PHE A 669 -1.88 12.67 17.31
CA PHE A 669 -0.65 11.89 17.13
C PHE A 669 -0.31 11.78 15.65
N ILE A 670 0.95 12.07 15.29
CA ILE A 670 1.44 12.00 13.91
C ILE A 670 2.85 11.42 13.94
N GLY A 671 3.11 10.42 13.11
CA GLY A 671 4.42 9.78 12.99
C GLY A 671 5.20 10.26 11.76
N ASP A 672 6.53 10.19 11.84
CA ASP A 672 7.43 10.56 10.75
C ASP A 672 8.49 9.49 10.40
N GLU A 673 9.29 9.79 9.38
CA GLU A 673 10.35 8.91 8.89
C GLU A 673 11.55 8.74 9.86
N ASP A 674 11.84 9.72 10.72
CA ASP A 674 12.90 9.60 11.72
C ASP A 674 12.47 8.70 12.91
N GLY A 675 11.18 8.41 12.96
CA GLY A 675 10.56 7.50 13.91
C GLY A 675 10.00 8.22 15.13
N ASP A 676 9.86 9.54 15.06
CA ASP A 676 9.22 10.33 16.09
C ASP A 676 7.70 10.28 15.93
N VAL A 677 7.02 10.34 17.07
CA VAL A 677 5.57 10.57 17.13
C VAL A 677 5.37 11.91 17.81
N ALA A 678 5.02 12.92 17.02
CA ALA A 678 4.64 14.24 17.51
C ALA A 678 3.24 14.16 18.13
N ILE A 679 3.11 14.69 19.36
CA ILE A 679 1.88 14.68 20.13
C ILE A 679 1.46 16.11 20.40
N PHE A 680 0.27 16.50 19.95
CA PHE A 680 -0.31 17.81 20.23
C PHE A 680 -1.45 17.66 21.23
N GLU A 681 -1.66 18.66 22.08
CA GLU A 681 -2.97 18.86 22.68
C GLU A 681 -3.97 19.19 21.55
N PHE A 682 -5.17 18.62 21.61
CA PHE A 682 -6.16 18.80 20.54
C PHE A 682 -6.80 20.18 20.61
N GLY A 683 -6.72 20.93 19.50
CA GLY A 683 -7.44 22.20 19.33
C GLY A 683 -6.71 23.19 18.44
N PRO A 684 -7.42 24.19 17.90
CA PRO A 684 -6.87 25.16 16.94
C PRO A 684 -5.78 26.07 17.54
N GLU A 685 -5.68 26.17 18.86
CA GLU A 685 -4.71 27.00 19.57
C GLU A 685 -3.38 26.30 19.91
N HIS A 686 -3.31 24.98 19.75
CA HIS A 686 -2.18 24.16 20.21
C HIS A 686 -1.19 23.89 19.06
N ASN A 687 -0.43 24.93 18.71
CA ASN A 687 0.45 24.94 17.53
C ASN A 687 1.85 24.34 17.76
N GLU A 688 2.13 23.83 18.95
CA GLU A 688 3.39 23.19 19.31
C GLU A 688 3.08 21.83 19.93
N PRO A 689 3.87 20.79 19.64
CA PRO A 689 3.69 19.50 20.28
C PRO A 689 3.98 19.61 21.77
N MET A 690 3.18 18.90 22.56
CA MET A 690 3.43 18.73 23.99
C MET A 690 4.57 17.74 24.25
N ASP A 691 4.80 16.80 23.33
CA ASP A 691 5.89 15.84 23.37
C ASP A 691 6.20 15.28 21.98
N GLU A 692 7.42 14.79 21.80
CA GLU A 692 7.89 14.08 20.61
C GLU A 692 8.61 12.82 21.05
N ILE A 693 8.01 11.65 20.77
CA ILE A 693 8.50 10.38 21.30
C ILE A 693 9.10 9.53 20.18
N ASN A 694 10.41 9.30 20.26
CA ASN A 694 11.11 8.43 19.32
C ASN A 694 10.79 6.94 19.55
N MET A 695 10.29 6.29 18.50
CA MET A 695 9.92 4.88 18.46
C MET A 695 11.07 3.96 18.01
N GLY A 696 12.28 4.50 17.85
CA GLY A 696 13.50 3.76 17.54
C GLY A 696 13.68 3.38 16.07
N SER A 697 12.65 3.54 15.25
CA SER A 697 12.65 3.35 13.80
C SER A 697 11.46 4.08 13.17
N SER A 698 11.55 4.39 11.88
CA SER A 698 10.54 5.11 11.08
C SER A 698 9.11 4.66 11.35
N VAL A 699 8.20 5.63 11.48
CA VAL A 699 6.77 5.44 11.67
C VAL A 699 6.05 5.84 10.39
N TYR A 700 6.15 4.99 9.36
CA TYR A 700 5.46 5.22 8.08
C TYR A 700 3.96 4.92 8.14
N SER A 701 3.53 4.10 9.11
CA SER A 701 2.13 3.76 9.32
C SER A 701 1.44 4.80 10.21
N THR A 702 0.11 4.79 10.19
CA THR A 702 -0.69 5.68 11.04
C THR A 702 -0.86 5.09 12.43
N PRO A 703 -0.62 5.87 13.51
CA PRO A 703 -1.08 5.52 14.85
C PRO A 703 -2.60 5.26 14.89
N VAL A 704 -3.01 4.25 15.66
CA VAL A 704 -4.43 3.91 15.87
C VAL A 704 -4.68 3.77 17.35
N ALA A 705 -5.87 4.13 17.82
CA ALA A 705 -6.27 3.86 19.20
C ALA A 705 -7.55 3.01 19.26
N ALA A 706 -7.52 2.01 20.14
CA ALA A 706 -8.65 1.14 20.46
C ALA A 706 -8.49 0.61 21.88
N ASN A 707 -9.60 0.36 22.58
CA ASN A 707 -9.60 -0.36 23.86
C ASN A 707 -8.56 0.17 24.90
N LYS A 708 -8.46 1.50 25.02
CA LYS A 708 -7.48 2.21 25.88
C LYS A 708 -6.02 1.90 25.57
N THR A 709 -5.70 1.66 24.31
CA THR A 709 -4.35 1.38 23.82
C THR A 709 -4.09 2.22 22.57
N ILE A 710 -2.89 2.77 22.44
CA ILE A 710 -2.36 3.30 21.19
C ILE A 710 -1.52 2.21 20.54
N PHE A 711 -1.79 1.92 19.28
CA PHE A 711 -1.04 1.01 18.44
C PHE A 711 -0.20 1.82 17.46
N VAL A 712 1.12 1.63 17.50
CA VAL A 712 2.07 2.27 16.58
C VAL A 712 2.88 1.18 15.91
N SER A 713 2.79 1.08 14.58
CA SER A 713 3.70 0.26 13.81
C SER A 713 4.86 1.12 13.32
N THR A 714 6.06 0.82 13.81
CA THR A 714 7.28 1.24 13.14
C THR A 714 7.50 0.36 11.91
N LYS A 715 8.53 0.67 11.14
CA LYS A 715 9.03 -0.16 10.04
C LYS A 715 9.10 -1.65 10.37
N ASP A 716 9.52 -2.01 11.59
CA ASP A 716 9.83 -3.38 11.98
C ASP A 716 9.18 -3.89 13.28
N LYS A 717 8.36 -3.09 13.96
CA LYS A 717 7.68 -3.48 15.21
C LYS A 717 6.28 -2.89 15.30
N LEU A 718 5.41 -3.60 16.01
CA LEU A 718 4.12 -3.10 16.47
C LEU A 718 4.21 -2.92 17.98
N PHE A 719 3.91 -1.71 18.46
CA PHE A 719 3.84 -1.40 19.89
C PHE A 719 2.38 -1.24 20.32
N ALA A 720 2.03 -1.86 21.44
CA ALA A 720 0.80 -1.58 22.16
C ALA A 720 1.12 -0.74 23.40
N ILE A 721 0.73 0.52 23.35
CA ILE A 721 1.05 1.55 24.33
C ILE A 721 -0.18 1.82 25.18
N GLY A 722 -0.06 1.62 26.48
CA GLY A 722 -1.16 1.75 27.42
C GLY A 722 -0.66 1.59 28.84
N GLU A 723 -1.41 2.12 29.81
CA GLU A 723 -1.11 1.89 31.23
C GLU A 723 -1.07 0.37 31.49
N THR A 724 -0.02 -0.07 32.16
CA THR A 724 0.15 -1.45 32.63
C THR A 724 -0.45 -1.57 34.02
N ASP A 725 -1.40 -2.49 34.21
CA ASP A 725 -2.03 -2.79 35.50
C ASP A 725 -1.03 -3.24 36.59
#